data_AF-F9FVT8-F1
#
_entry.id   AF-F9FVT8-F1
#
_cell.length_a   1.000
_cell.length_b   1.000
_cell.length_c   1.000
_cell.angle_alpha   90.00
_cell.angle_beta   90.00
_cell.angle_gamma   90.00
#
_symmetry.space_group_name_H-M   'P 1'
#
loop_
_entity.id
_entity.type
_entity.pdbx_description
1 polymer ?
#
loop_
_entity_poly.entity_id
_entity_poly.type
_entity_poly.pdbx_seq_one_letter_code
_entity_poly.pdbx_strand_id
1 'polypeptide(L)'
;MSTTRSQPSERDWLEQKNFIGKGQLEYKIRTWDISKNLDKKTWQYVERKISQRKQKGKESDVIHCGRRLQKLKITKETNRHRETNITARFKTRITAPPSPVNPQLSICTPPSFQMSFEWPSSLPWLRLRETSWNITINASSSNVLTVDQRDQASIALSLMMGVLVSQSRQNLSISLSKLITGVSNVMPEWYPGEHTKTAQNLFAGPTTESLSEYFKVMVYMLSNSMVSQDHSQLDFYTSLMRIGIIDLRADLKKLRNESLTFRAFTERLFQFEIQEATSRFKHNTERPRALHLITWLLELGQDPNCYCEVVLYRTPVLATPMQQATKAGNLELVQLLLRFHACADIPQSRTHREAFVNLALESGYSDVRKLRILKLLFDHKFVDMDEMLRAAIELRDEALMCKILQCGADATSYETSWLHPACRREQYASFRQTHFENPSALMMAAQTGGRIADLMLDYLLLKGHPAPSILADAYIAAAYGGHYAIVLRLDEMNSSGKVCNAEGITPLQAAVVGGNATVCRYLLERYRGASSLLVLVAAVLVNIDVLQLLIDYGANPNARLCTDHIELFDYFSIPGPRFSGSAMTILTMLLYQVAQHNPIKESVLKMIQNGVVLSYGDVARLSELCLHTCLKEALSVGGDPNDDDGYGRTALQCAMARHFSVGVELQTDISVLFDEEYQTDGCLSFDNQDKRVMRRLTVKLLIQAGAEMTGGEVVRVICLRDKPLLLFLLQHGGTLTDVDDTGRGCLEAEIEARNEPSLQEVLEMQEYSIDAGPFCAAIQRQDWALVERLFERAHQPTTCHLLEGTAVGLAAGAGQLTILEKLLTRFTQHSVLSSAILPIGFERDNIEVHDEYRDRAGFWRTAPDEEGEYFHIEGSLLTLAALGQDTSGFRELLRRGCCMDTIAWSIVAQSERSSDYLHLLREFGTGLGTSTKHDIQLKTALCQAIDIGNHDVTRYLVEVGADVNELDIHAPMFNSPKQLSPLQLAAKKNDIDMALYLLEKGAKVNAPPAFYQGATALQFASIGGYLGFARHLLQLGARINVRGSGRLGRSALEGAAEHGRLDMLALLVHHGAVTGGSGRQQLINSVAYAQGRAHNTAAEWLKDSCGWTDADQHLLELVDVNAWYPLGACLRRYCCDEYHDSDTECVYHYTEEQRSNHYKSCQRCLELDAESGKEHDIDDGDEGSFSSEDGEMDSESDEN
;
A
#
# COMPACT_ATOMS: atom_id res chain seq x y z
N MET A 1 50.27 -5.71 -12.50
CA MET A 1 51.24 -6.73 -12.04
C MET A 1 51.91 -6.24 -10.78
N SER A 2 51.62 -6.84 -9.63
CA SER A 2 52.47 -6.75 -8.44
C SER A 2 52.04 -7.83 -7.45
N THR A 3 52.86 -8.88 -7.39
CA THR A 3 52.75 -10.05 -6.53
C THR A 3 53.02 -9.71 -5.07
N THR A 4 52.04 -9.88 -4.18
CA THR A 4 52.25 -9.89 -2.73
C THR A 4 52.28 -11.33 -2.20
N ARG A 5 53.45 -11.69 -1.65
CA ARG A 5 53.85 -12.99 -1.10
C ARG A 5 52.86 -13.51 -0.05
N SER A 6 52.45 -14.77 -0.20
CA SER A 6 51.83 -15.58 0.85
C SER A 6 52.82 -15.80 2.00
N GLN A 7 52.38 -15.58 3.25
CA GLN A 7 53.15 -15.99 4.44
C GLN A 7 53.34 -17.52 4.46
N PRO A 8 54.49 -18.05 4.94
CA PRO A 8 54.70 -19.48 5.06
C PRO A 8 53.82 -20.05 6.17
N SER A 9 53.39 -21.30 6.01
CA SER A 9 52.60 -21.99 7.03
C SER A 9 53.44 -22.24 8.29
N GLU A 10 52.83 -22.29 9.48
CA GLU A 10 53.53 -22.66 10.75
C GLU A 10 54.30 -23.99 10.65
N ARG A 11 53.93 -24.84 9.69
CA ARG A 11 54.61 -26.09 9.38
C ARG A 11 55.99 -25.87 8.76
N ASP A 12 56.11 -24.90 7.85
CA ASP A 12 57.37 -24.52 7.21
C ASP A 12 58.33 -23.87 8.22
N TRP A 13 57.77 -23.18 9.22
CA TRP A 13 58.52 -22.59 10.34
C TRP A 13 59.08 -23.64 11.31
N LEU A 14 58.36 -24.74 11.53
CA LEU A 14 58.78 -25.85 12.40
C LEU A 14 59.79 -26.79 11.72
N GLU A 15 59.68 -27.00 10.41
CA GLU A 15 60.62 -27.82 9.63
C GLU A 15 61.98 -27.11 9.44
N GLN A 16 62.01 -25.78 9.31
CA GLN A 16 63.25 -25.00 9.15
C GLN A 16 64.17 -24.98 10.38
N LYS A 17 63.66 -25.25 11.59
CA LYS A 17 64.44 -25.18 12.84
C LYS A 17 64.84 -26.53 13.45
N ASN A 18 64.58 -27.65 12.76
CA ASN A 18 65.10 -28.99 13.12
C ASN A 18 64.79 -29.47 14.56
N PHE A 19 63.68 -29.00 15.18
CA PHE A 19 63.38 -29.33 16.58
C PHE A 19 62.57 -30.62 16.78
N ILE A 20 61.84 -31.12 15.77
CA ILE A 20 61.00 -32.34 15.94
C ILE A 20 60.95 -33.12 14.62
N GLY A 21 61.46 -34.34 14.60
CA GLY A 21 61.33 -35.24 13.46
C GLY A 21 59.89 -35.75 13.30
N LYS A 22 59.45 -36.01 12.06
CA LYS A 22 58.12 -36.56 11.73
C LYS A 22 57.68 -37.72 12.64
N GLY A 23 58.60 -38.62 12.99
CA GLY A 23 58.34 -39.74 13.90
C GLY A 23 58.04 -39.34 15.35
N GLN A 24 58.60 -38.23 15.85
CA GLN A 24 58.30 -37.69 17.18
C GLN A 24 56.94 -36.97 17.21
N LEU A 25 56.54 -36.32 16.11
CA LEU A 25 55.19 -35.76 15.95
C LEU A 25 54.13 -36.87 15.89
N GLU A 26 54.37 -37.92 15.12
CA GLU A 26 53.48 -39.08 15.06
C GLU A 26 53.37 -39.82 16.40
N TYR A 27 54.47 -39.90 17.17
CA TYR A 27 54.46 -40.43 18.54
C TYR A 27 53.68 -39.53 19.51
N LYS A 28 53.88 -38.20 19.46
CA LYS A 28 53.13 -37.24 20.29
C LYS A 28 51.64 -37.19 19.97
N ILE A 29 51.26 -37.26 18.70
CA ILE A 29 49.85 -37.32 18.27
C ILE A 29 49.16 -38.59 18.78
N ARG A 30 49.87 -39.73 18.79
CA ARG A 30 49.38 -40.98 19.39
C ARG A 30 49.28 -40.93 20.92
N THR A 31 50.18 -40.22 21.60
CA THR A 31 50.14 -40.07 23.08
C THR A 31 49.12 -39.02 23.53
N TRP A 32 48.69 -38.11 22.66
CA TRP A 32 47.65 -37.11 22.95
C TRP A 32 46.22 -37.53 22.53
N ASP A 33 46.06 -38.76 22.02
CA ASP A 33 44.78 -39.33 21.58
C ASP A 33 44.05 -38.49 20.51
N ILE A 34 44.81 -37.78 19.66
CA ILE A 34 44.28 -36.91 18.61
C ILE A 34 44.11 -37.72 17.32
N SER A 35 42.86 -38.03 16.96
CA SER A 35 42.53 -38.71 15.71
C SER A 35 42.03 -37.74 14.63
N LYS A 36 42.47 -37.93 13.39
CA LYS A 36 42.03 -37.09 12.25
C LYS A 36 40.55 -37.31 11.89
N ASN A 37 40.03 -38.50 12.21
CA ASN A 37 38.69 -38.93 11.86
C ASN A 37 38.00 -39.54 13.09
N LEU A 38 36.74 -39.17 13.30
CA LEU A 38 35.85 -39.77 14.30
C LEU A 38 35.50 -41.22 13.91
N ASP A 39 35.39 -42.11 14.89
CA ASP A 39 35.03 -43.51 14.70
C ASP A 39 33.51 -43.72 14.54
N LYS A 40 33.11 -44.92 14.09
CA LYS A 40 31.69 -45.27 13.84
C LYS A 40 30.81 -45.02 15.08
N LYS A 41 31.28 -45.41 16.27
CA LYS A 41 30.50 -45.28 17.51
C LYS A 41 30.29 -43.81 17.90
N THR A 42 31.29 -42.96 17.69
CA THR A 42 31.16 -41.52 17.97
C THR A 42 30.23 -40.82 16.97
N TRP A 43 30.25 -41.20 15.69
CA TRP A 43 29.27 -40.67 14.72
C TRP A 43 27.82 -41.10 15.03
N GLN A 44 27.61 -42.33 15.50
CA GLN A 44 26.29 -42.79 15.96
C GLN A 44 25.82 -42.02 17.21
N TYR A 45 26.73 -41.68 18.12
CA TYR A 45 26.44 -40.80 19.26
C TYR A 45 26.06 -39.38 18.82
N VAL A 46 26.81 -38.81 17.87
CA VAL A 46 26.55 -37.48 17.28
C VAL A 46 25.15 -37.44 16.64
N GLU A 47 24.79 -38.42 15.80
CA GLU A 47 23.46 -38.52 15.17
C GLU A 47 22.33 -38.55 16.23
N ARG A 48 22.48 -39.38 17.26
CA ARG A 48 21.48 -39.52 18.33
C ARG A 48 21.34 -38.23 19.14
N LYS A 49 22.44 -37.57 19.50
CA LYS A 49 22.41 -36.30 20.24
C LYS A 49 21.79 -35.16 19.43
N ILE A 50 22.12 -35.06 18.14
CA ILE A 50 21.48 -34.11 17.21
C ILE A 50 19.98 -34.40 17.14
N SER A 51 19.58 -35.66 16.98
CA SER A 51 18.16 -36.05 16.90
C SER A 51 17.39 -35.74 18.19
N GLN A 52 17.98 -36.02 19.36
CA GLN A 52 17.38 -35.69 20.67
C GLN A 52 17.26 -34.18 20.90
N ARG A 53 18.23 -33.40 20.43
CA ARG A 53 18.20 -31.93 20.51
C ARG A 53 17.17 -31.35 19.54
N LYS A 54 17.05 -31.92 18.33
CA LYS A 54 16.02 -31.57 17.35
C LYS A 54 14.60 -31.83 17.88
N GLN A 55 14.36 -32.96 18.55
CA GLN A 55 13.08 -33.24 19.24
C GLN A 55 12.74 -32.25 20.35
N LYS A 56 13.74 -31.55 20.90
CA LYS A 56 13.58 -30.49 21.91
C LYS A 56 13.59 -29.08 21.29
N GLY A 57 13.48 -28.96 19.97
CA GLY A 57 13.50 -27.68 19.25
C GLY A 57 14.86 -26.95 19.28
N LYS A 58 15.97 -27.65 19.56
CA LYS A 58 17.31 -27.04 19.66
C LYS A 58 18.18 -27.41 18.46
N GLU A 59 18.70 -26.40 17.76
CA GLU A 59 19.74 -26.59 16.75
C GLU A 59 21.04 -27.16 17.37
N SER A 60 21.85 -27.83 16.55
CA SER A 60 23.04 -28.54 17.00
C SER A 60 24.21 -28.35 16.04
N ASP A 61 25.30 -27.78 16.54
CA ASP A 61 26.63 -27.80 15.90
C ASP A 61 27.49 -28.89 16.51
N VAL A 62 28.37 -29.48 15.69
CA VAL A 62 29.36 -30.47 16.12
C VAL A 62 30.74 -29.86 15.98
N ILE A 63 31.41 -29.67 17.11
CA ILE A 63 32.78 -29.15 17.17
C ILE A 63 33.70 -30.32 17.49
N HIS A 64 34.72 -30.52 16.67
CA HIS A 64 35.74 -31.55 16.88
C HIS A 64 37.12 -30.91 16.84
N CYS A 65 37.93 -31.10 17.90
CA CYS A 65 39.24 -30.48 18.07
C CYS A 65 39.22 -28.95 17.93
N GLY A 66 38.19 -28.28 18.48
CA GLY A 66 38.03 -26.83 18.39
C GLY A 66 37.61 -26.29 17.01
N ARG A 67 37.39 -27.15 16.01
CA ARG A 67 36.89 -26.75 14.68
C ARG A 67 35.44 -27.20 14.50
N ARG A 68 34.58 -26.27 14.06
CA ARG A 68 33.19 -26.56 13.66
C ARG A 68 33.18 -27.45 12.42
N LEU A 69 32.53 -28.60 12.50
CA LEU A 69 32.35 -29.49 11.36
C LEU A 69 31.25 -28.96 10.46
N GLN A 70 31.48 -28.96 9.14
CA GLN A 70 30.48 -28.53 8.16
C GLN A 70 29.25 -29.44 8.20
N LYS A 71 28.05 -28.86 8.14
CA LYS A 71 26.76 -29.58 8.17
C LYS A 71 26.71 -30.71 7.13
N LEU A 72 27.17 -30.47 5.90
CA LEU A 72 27.27 -31.48 4.84
C LEU A 72 28.13 -32.70 5.23
N LYS A 73 29.28 -32.48 5.89
CA LYS A 73 30.14 -33.55 6.37
C LYS A 73 29.48 -34.34 7.50
N ILE A 74 28.80 -33.65 8.42
CA ILE A 74 28.04 -34.27 9.51
C ILE A 74 26.96 -35.16 8.92
N THR A 75 26.08 -34.63 8.06
CA THR A 75 24.98 -35.37 7.44
C THR A 75 25.49 -36.58 6.65
N LYS A 76 26.56 -36.41 5.88
CA LYS A 76 27.18 -37.49 5.10
C LYS A 76 27.72 -38.62 5.99
N GLU A 77 28.48 -38.28 7.03
CA GLU A 77 29.09 -39.29 7.91
C GLU A 77 28.08 -39.91 8.89
N THR A 78 27.07 -39.16 9.37
CA THR A 78 25.97 -39.73 10.15
C THR A 78 25.13 -40.69 9.31
N ASN A 79 24.83 -40.36 8.05
CA ASN A 79 24.10 -41.25 7.15
C ASN A 79 24.92 -42.49 6.79
N ARG A 80 26.24 -42.34 6.59
CA ARG A 80 27.17 -43.44 6.30
C ARG A 80 27.26 -44.46 7.44
N HIS A 81 27.16 -44.00 8.69
CA HIS A 81 27.30 -44.83 9.89
C HIS A 81 25.96 -45.21 10.54
N ARG A 82 24.84 -44.83 9.91
CA ARG A 82 23.48 -45.13 10.33
C ARG A 82 23.17 -46.62 10.23
N GLU A 83 22.57 -47.21 11.26
CA GLU A 83 22.13 -48.61 11.21
C GLU A 83 20.94 -48.76 10.25
N THR A 84 21.12 -49.48 9.14
CA THR A 84 20.13 -49.66 8.07
C THR A 84 19.03 -50.67 8.41
N ASN A 85 19.21 -51.49 9.46
CA ASN A 85 18.26 -52.52 9.86
C ASN A 85 17.23 -52.01 10.88
N ILE A 86 15.94 -51.97 10.51
CA ILE A 86 14.83 -51.45 11.32
C ILE A 86 14.63 -52.25 12.63
N THR A 87 14.79 -53.57 12.62
CA THR A 87 14.66 -54.40 13.83
C THR A 87 15.84 -54.23 14.80
N ALA A 88 17.04 -53.87 14.30
CA ALA A 88 18.18 -53.50 15.13
C ALA A 88 18.02 -52.12 15.80
N ARG A 89 17.29 -51.19 15.17
CA ARG A 89 16.95 -49.87 15.73
C ARG A 89 16.02 -49.94 16.94
N PHE A 90 15.12 -50.94 16.99
CA PHE A 90 14.25 -51.17 18.15
C PHE A 90 15.02 -51.78 19.33
N LYS A 91 15.99 -52.67 19.09
CA LYS A 91 16.85 -53.23 20.15
C LYS A 91 17.83 -52.20 20.76
N THR A 92 18.37 -51.29 19.95
CA THR A 92 19.31 -50.23 20.40
C THR A 92 18.65 -49.08 21.17
N ARG A 93 17.31 -49.01 21.24
CA ARG A 93 16.63 -48.09 22.19
C ARG A 93 16.81 -48.52 23.65
N ILE A 94 17.10 -49.80 23.92
CA ILE A 94 17.11 -50.38 25.28
C ILE A 94 18.50 -50.35 25.94
N THR A 95 19.59 -50.26 25.17
CA THR A 95 20.96 -50.13 25.72
C THR A 95 21.67 -48.92 25.12
N ALA A 96 21.93 -47.91 25.96
CA ALA A 96 22.69 -46.72 25.57
C ALA A 96 24.17 -47.10 25.37
N PRO A 97 24.82 -46.72 24.25
CA PRO A 97 26.27 -46.74 24.19
C PRO A 97 26.81 -45.70 25.21
N PRO A 98 27.89 -46.02 25.93
CA PRO A 98 28.50 -45.06 26.86
C PRO A 98 28.94 -43.81 26.09
N SER A 99 28.86 -42.65 26.75
CA SER A 99 29.41 -41.42 26.19
C SER A 99 30.88 -41.66 25.85
N PRO A 100 31.32 -41.44 24.59
CA PRO A 100 32.74 -41.54 24.30
C PRO A 100 33.48 -40.55 25.19
N VAL A 101 34.54 -41.00 25.86
CA VAL A 101 35.45 -40.12 26.63
C VAL A 101 36.35 -39.43 25.60
N ASN A 102 35.78 -38.54 24.80
CA ASN A 102 36.53 -37.70 23.88
C ASN A 102 36.35 -36.23 24.31
N PRO A 103 37.31 -35.66 25.07
CA PRO A 103 37.25 -34.28 25.54
C PRO A 103 37.32 -33.25 24.40
N GLN A 104 37.58 -33.68 23.16
CA GLN A 104 37.73 -32.82 21.99
C GLN A 104 36.46 -32.77 21.11
N LEU A 105 35.38 -33.46 21.47
CA LEU A 105 34.09 -33.43 20.77
C LEU A 105 33.03 -32.72 21.61
N SER A 106 32.45 -31.63 21.10
CA SER A 106 31.32 -30.95 21.73
C SER A 106 30.14 -30.80 20.77
N ILE A 107 28.92 -31.01 21.30
CA ILE A 107 27.66 -30.86 20.56
C ILE A 107 26.83 -29.80 21.29
N CYS A 108 26.81 -28.59 20.77
CA CYS A 108 26.20 -27.43 21.41
C CYS A 108 25.16 -26.76 20.50
N THR A 109 24.35 -25.89 21.07
CA THR A 109 23.57 -24.94 20.26
C THR A 109 24.59 -24.03 19.57
N PRO A 110 24.42 -23.65 18.29
CA PRO A 110 25.27 -22.62 17.69
C PRO A 110 25.34 -21.42 18.65
N PRO A 111 26.53 -20.86 18.91
CA PRO A 111 26.60 -19.61 19.65
C PRO A 111 25.73 -18.58 18.92
N SER A 112 24.84 -17.90 19.66
CA SER A 112 24.20 -16.68 19.19
C SER A 112 25.29 -15.74 18.71
N PHE A 113 25.12 -15.17 17.51
CA PHE A 113 26.04 -14.26 16.83
C PHE A 113 26.88 -13.44 17.84
N GLN A 114 28.09 -13.93 18.18
CA GLN A 114 29.03 -13.17 19.00
C GLN A 114 29.87 -12.36 18.03
N MET A 115 29.42 -11.14 17.76
CA MET A 115 30.26 -10.16 17.08
C MET A 115 31.34 -9.72 18.07
N SER A 116 32.44 -10.47 18.20
CA SER A 116 33.62 -10.02 18.95
C SER A 116 34.31 -8.92 18.15
N PHE A 117 33.81 -7.70 18.27
CA PHE A 117 34.30 -6.55 17.52
C PHE A 117 34.03 -5.24 18.27
N GLU A 118 34.90 -4.25 18.09
CA GLU A 118 34.83 -2.95 18.75
C GLU A 118 34.07 -1.93 17.89
N TRP A 119 33.00 -1.36 18.43
CA TRP A 119 32.21 -0.34 17.74
C TRP A 119 32.97 1.00 17.59
N PRO A 120 32.72 1.79 16.52
CA PRO A 120 33.33 3.11 16.37
C PRO A 120 32.96 4.04 17.52
N SER A 121 33.96 4.61 18.21
CA SER A 121 33.74 5.57 19.32
C SER A 121 33.06 6.88 18.89
N SER A 122 32.94 7.12 17.58
CA SER A 122 32.20 8.26 17.02
C SER A 122 30.68 8.13 17.12
N LEU A 123 30.14 6.92 17.40
CA LEU A 123 28.70 6.71 17.51
C LEU A 123 28.09 7.52 18.66
N PRO A 124 27.01 8.31 18.43
CA PRO A 124 26.33 9.08 19.47
C PRO A 124 25.94 8.25 20.69
N TRP A 125 25.44 7.03 20.51
CA TRP A 125 25.09 6.12 21.59
C TRP A 125 26.28 5.74 22.50
N LEU A 126 27.49 5.61 21.95
CA LEU A 126 28.68 5.28 22.74
C LEU A 126 29.25 6.49 23.46
N ARG A 127 29.11 7.69 22.90
CA ARG A 127 29.47 8.95 23.59
C ARG A 127 28.60 9.20 24.82
N LEU A 128 27.33 8.79 24.78
CA LEU A 128 26.43 8.90 25.92
C LEU A 128 26.96 8.16 27.17
N ARG A 129 27.65 7.03 26.97
CA ARG A 129 28.27 6.27 28.07
C ARG A 129 29.30 7.12 28.84
N GLU A 130 30.07 7.94 28.12
CA GLU A 130 31.11 8.79 28.69
C GLU A 130 30.50 9.96 29.49
N THR A 131 29.31 10.42 29.09
CA THR A 131 28.51 11.42 29.80
C THR A 131 27.61 10.79 30.87
N SER A 132 28.18 10.35 32.00
CA SER A 132 27.49 10.12 33.29
C SER A 132 26.07 9.48 33.28
N TRP A 133 25.81 8.48 32.43
CA TRP A 133 24.58 7.66 32.45
C TRP A 133 24.27 7.06 33.85
N ASN A 134 25.33 6.79 34.62
CA ASN A 134 25.24 6.22 35.96
C ASN A 134 24.66 7.16 37.04
N ILE A 135 24.61 8.48 36.80
CA ILE A 135 24.08 9.45 37.78
C ILE A 135 22.53 9.48 37.74
N THR A 136 21.93 9.22 36.58
CA THR A 136 20.49 9.34 36.35
C THR A 136 19.67 8.12 36.78
N ILE A 137 20.27 6.91 36.77
CA ILE A 137 19.54 5.64 37.02
C ILE A 137 19.68 5.14 38.47
N ASN A 138 20.79 5.43 39.15
CA ASN A 138 21.01 4.97 40.53
C ASN A 138 20.17 5.71 41.59
N ALA A 139 19.43 6.76 41.20
CA ALA A 139 18.48 7.44 42.09
C ALA A 139 17.09 6.76 42.14
N SER A 140 16.86 5.69 41.36
CA SER A 140 15.51 5.13 41.11
C SER A 140 15.20 3.81 41.85
N SER A 141 16.10 3.29 42.69
CA SER A 141 16.03 1.90 43.16
C SER A 141 15.30 1.68 44.50
N SER A 142 14.34 2.53 44.90
CA SER A 142 13.68 2.39 46.21
C SER A 142 12.20 2.00 46.20
N ASN A 143 11.52 1.92 45.04
CA ASN A 143 10.06 1.70 45.01
C ASN A 143 9.69 0.35 44.39
N VAL A 144 8.84 -0.43 45.09
CA VAL A 144 8.24 -1.68 44.62
C VAL A 144 7.14 -1.36 43.61
N LEU A 145 7.18 -1.96 42.41
CA LEU A 145 6.14 -1.81 41.38
C LEU A 145 4.77 -2.30 41.88
N THR A 146 3.72 -1.51 41.67
CA THR A 146 2.32 -1.92 41.89
C THR A 146 1.86 -2.94 40.84
N VAL A 147 0.71 -3.59 41.05
CA VAL A 147 0.16 -4.60 40.12
C VAL A 147 -0.12 -4.00 38.74
N ASP A 148 -0.80 -2.84 38.70
CA ASP A 148 -1.08 -2.09 37.46
C ASP A 148 0.23 -1.70 36.72
N GLN A 149 1.28 -1.34 37.46
CA GLN A 149 2.58 -1.03 36.87
C GLN A 149 3.29 -2.24 36.27
N ARG A 150 3.09 -3.45 36.82
CA ARG A 150 3.64 -4.69 36.23
C ARG A 150 2.90 -5.10 34.97
N ASP A 151 1.57 -4.96 34.94
CA ASP A 151 0.76 -5.28 33.77
C ASP A 151 1.10 -4.35 32.60
N GLN A 152 1.23 -3.04 32.87
CA GLN A 152 1.69 -2.06 31.88
C GLN A 152 3.12 -2.35 31.40
N ALA A 153 4.04 -2.69 32.30
CA ALA A 153 5.43 -3.08 31.99
C ALA A 153 5.58 -4.46 31.33
N SER A 154 4.52 -5.26 31.24
CA SER A 154 4.48 -6.51 30.49
C SER A 154 4.04 -6.29 29.04
N ILE A 155 3.00 -5.46 28.83
CA ILE A 155 2.50 -5.06 27.50
C ILE A 155 3.61 -4.35 26.69
N ALA A 156 4.23 -3.36 27.31
CA ALA A 156 5.57 -2.84 27.08
C ALA A 156 6.57 -3.73 26.34
N LEU A 157 6.78 -4.90 26.96
CA LEU A 157 7.84 -5.82 26.70
C LEU A 157 7.47 -6.55 25.42
N SER A 158 6.22 -7.02 25.34
CA SER A 158 5.65 -7.58 24.12
C SER A 158 5.84 -6.67 22.90
N LEU A 159 5.60 -5.36 23.07
CA LEU A 159 5.71 -4.37 22.00
C LEU A 159 7.16 -4.06 21.61
N MET A 160 8.05 -3.86 22.59
CA MET A 160 9.49 -3.72 22.36
C MET A 160 10.08 -4.96 21.65
N MET A 161 9.60 -6.14 22.01
CA MET A 161 10.00 -7.41 21.39
C MET A 161 9.58 -7.50 19.93
N GLY A 162 8.48 -6.86 19.52
CA GLY A 162 8.05 -6.79 18.11
C GLY A 162 8.98 -5.97 17.21
N VAL A 163 9.68 -4.96 17.76
CA VAL A 163 10.69 -4.19 17.01
C VAL A 163 12.04 -4.92 17.00
N LEU A 164 12.42 -5.52 18.14
CA LEU A 164 13.69 -6.23 18.27
C LEU A 164 13.70 -7.56 17.49
N VAL A 165 12.55 -8.21 17.30
CA VAL A 165 12.45 -9.52 16.65
C VAL A 165 11.39 -9.49 15.55
N SER A 166 11.75 -9.89 14.33
CA SER A 166 10.81 -9.99 13.20
C SER A 166 9.66 -10.95 13.53
N GLN A 167 8.41 -10.47 13.45
CA GLN A 167 7.22 -11.30 13.65
C GLN A 167 6.94 -12.15 12.41
N SER A 168 7.22 -13.45 12.47
CA SER A 168 6.68 -14.41 11.50
C SER A 168 5.19 -14.64 11.77
N ARG A 169 4.35 -14.77 10.73
CA ARG A 169 2.89 -15.11 10.88
C ARG A 169 2.64 -16.32 11.78
N GLN A 170 3.61 -17.22 11.90
CA GLN A 170 3.60 -18.26 12.91
C GLN A 170 3.94 -17.64 14.28
N ASN A 171 2.93 -17.45 15.12
CA ASN A 171 2.99 -17.05 16.54
C ASN A 171 3.81 -18.04 17.40
N LEU A 172 5.09 -18.28 17.06
CA LEU A 172 6.01 -19.04 17.87
C LEU A 172 6.57 -18.16 18.98
N SER A 173 6.51 -18.69 20.21
CA SER A 173 7.13 -18.09 21.39
C SER A 173 8.53 -17.58 21.09
N ILE A 174 8.77 -16.30 21.38
CA ILE A 174 10.08 -15.69 21.15
C ILE A 174 11.09 -16.42 22.02
N SER A 175 12.17 -16.92 21.43
CA SER A 175 13.24 -17.57 22.18
C SER A 175 14.29 -16.54 22.64
N LEU A 176 14.94 -16.79 23.76
CA LEU A 176 16.04 -15.93 24.25
C LEU A 176 17.13 -15.73 23.18
N SER A 177 17.41 -16.74 22.35
CA SER A 177 18.41 -16.62 21.28
C SER A 177 17.97 -15.66 20.16
N LYS A 178 16.68 -15.65 19.78
CA LYS A 178 16.15 -14.69 18.82
C LYS A 178 16.23 -13.26 19.37
N LEU A 179 15.92 -13.09 20.64
CA LEU A 179 16.02 -11.78 21.29
C LEU A 179 17.47 -11.26 21.37
N ILE A 180 18.43 -12.11 21.74
CA ILE A 180 19.86 -11.73 21.76
C ILE A 180 20.30 -11.26 20.37
N THR A 181 19.87 -11.97 19.32
CA THR A 181 20.19 -11.63 17.92
C THR A 181 19.54 -10.31 17.52
N GLY A 182 18.27 -10.12 17.89
CA GLY A 182 17.53 -8.87 17.69
C GLY A 182 18.19 -7.65 18.32
N VAL A 183 18.50 -7.72 19.62
CA VAL A 183 19.22 -6.65 20.33
C VAL A 183 20.57 -6.36 19.68
N SER A 184 21.32 -7.41 19.33
CA SER A 184 22.64 -7.27 18.69
C SER A 184 22.60 -6.68 17.29
N ASN A 185 21.48 -6.82 16.58
CA ASN A 185 21.29 -6.24 15.26
C ASN A 185 20.95 -4.76 15.33
N VAL A 186 20.28 -4.34 16.40
CA VAL A 186 19.70 -3.00 16.52
C VAL A 186 20.65 -2.06 17.26
N MET A 187 21.19 -2.49 18.41
CA MET A 187 21.92 -1.63 19.35
C MET A 187 23.41 -2.02 19.47
N PRO A 188 24.35 -1.06 19.53
CA PRO A 188 25.75 -1.32 19.89
C PRO A 188 25.94 -1.68 21.37
N GLU A 189 26.87 -2.59 21.66
CA GLU A 189 27.25 -2.93 23.03
C GLU A 189 28.29 -1.93 23.58
N TRP A 190 28.09 -1.48 24.81
CA TRP A 190 29.07 -0.74 25.61
C TRP A 190 30.22 -1.61 26.08
N TYR A 191 29.97 -2.89 26.34
CA TYR A 191 30.97 -3.85 26.75
C TYR A 191 30.60 -5.27 26.28
N PRO A 192 31.60 -6.13 26.02
CA PRO A 192 31.34 -7.48 25.53
C PRO A 192 30.36 -8.27 26.40
N GLY A 193 29.29 -8.77 25.79
CA GLY A 193 28.29 -9.58 26.49
C GLY A 193 27.19 -8.77 27.18
N GLU A 194 27.09 -7.46 26.92
CA GLU A 194 25.97 -6.65 27.39
C GLU A 194 24.64 -7.17 26.81
N HIS A 195 24.57 -7.43 25.51
CA HIS A 195 23.32 -7.83 24.86
C HIS A 195 22.72 -9.12 25.42
N THR A 196 23.55 -10.06 25.86
CA THR A 196 23.06 -11.30 26.49
C THR A 196 22.44 -11.02 27.84
N LYS A 197 23.05 -10.13 28.64
CA LYS A 197 22.49 -9.67 29.92
C LYS A 197 21.20 -8.86 29.71
N THR A 198 21.21 -7.90 28.79
CA THR A 198 20.03 -7.10 28.44
C THR A 198 18.91 -8.02 27.99
N ALA A 199 19.14 -8.91 27.01
CA ALA A 199 18.13 -9.86 26.56
C ALA A 199 17.63 -10.80 27.66
N GLN A 200 18.49 -11.28 28.57
CA GLN A 200 18.05 -12.09 29.73
C GLN A 200 17.14 -11.29 30.66
N ASN A 201 17.46 -10.03 30.94
CA ASN A 201 16.67 -9.15 31.79
C ASN A 201 15.32 -8.79 31.15
N LEU A 202 15.30 -8.55 29.83
CA LEU A 202 14.07 -8.36 29.06
C LEU A 202 13.22 -9.66 29.09
N PHE A 203 13.84 -10.82 28.87
CA PHE A 203 13.15 -12.11 28.82
C PHE A 203 12.55 -12.56 30.16
N ALA A 204 13.15 -12.14 31.28
CA ALA A 204 12.69 -12.51 32.63
C ALA A 204 11.44 -11.75 33.10
N GLY A 205 11.02 -10.68 32.39
CA GLY A 205 9.87 -9.85 32.75
C GLY A 205 10.22 -8.63 33.62
N PRO A 206 9.22 -7.82 34.02
CA PRO A 206 9.45 -6.55 34.72
C PRO A 206 9.82 -6.72 36.20
N THR A 207 11.06 -6.40 36.54
CA THR A 207 11.64 -6.27 37.89
C THR A 207 12.29 -4.89 38.02
N THR A 208 12.55 -4.42 39.25
CA THR A 208 13.22 -3.12 39.47
C THR A 208 14.59 -3.05 38.80
N GLU A 209 15.30 -4.17 38.71
CA GLU A 209 16.58 -4.29 38.00
C GLU A 209 16.41 -4.25 36.47
N SER A 210 15.35 -4.85 35.92
CA SER A 210 15.10 -4.84 34.46
C SER A 210 14.52 -3.52 33.93
N LEU A 211 13.86 -2.69 34.76
CA LEU A 211 13.42 -1.32 34.39
C LEU A 211 14.54 -0.43 33.86
N SER A 212 15.71 -0.50 34.47
CA SER A 212 16.88 0.27 34.01
C SER A 212 17.33 -0.13 32.60
N GLU A 213 17.26 -1.42 32.30
CA GLU A 213 17.59 -1.98 30.99
C GLU A 213 16.50 -1.68 29.96
N TYR A 214 15.22 -1.71 30.35
CA TYR A 214 14.12 -1.26 29.48
C TYR A 214 14.28 0.21 29.10
N PHE A 215 14.59 1.07 30.08
CA PHE A 215 14.80 2.49 29.84
C PHE A 215 15.98 2.72 28.89
N LYS A 216 17.09 1.98 29.06
CA LYS A 216 18.24 2.02 28.17
C LYS A 216 17.87 1.69 26.73
N VAL A 217 17.20 0.56 26.51
CA VAL A 217 16.77 0.14 25.16
C VAL A 217 15.76 1.14 24.57
N MET A 218 14.85 1.66 25.39
CA MET A 218 13.89 2.70 24.98
C MET A 218 14.58 3.98 24.50
N VAL A 219 15.55 4.51 25.26
CA VAL A 219 16.28 5.73 24.88
C VAL A 219 16.97 5.52 23.54
N TYR A 220 17.62 4.37 23.34
CA TYR A 220 18.24 4.05 22.06
C TYR A 220 17.23 3.97 20.91
N MET A 221 16.11 3.27 21.13
CA MET A 221 15.07 3.10 20.11
C MET A 221 14.41 4.40 19.68
N LEU A 222 14.08 5.27 20.63
CA LEU A 222 13.44 6.55 20.36
C LEU A 222 14.42 7.56 19.75
N SER A 223 15.68 7.60 20.21
CA SER A 223 16.70 8.48 19.62
C SER A 223 17.07 8.11 18.18
N ASN A 224 16.87 6.85 17.79
CA ASN A 224 17.03 6.37 16.42
C ASN A 224 15.69 6.19 15.68
N SER A 225 14.59 6.71 16.22
CA SER A 225 13.24 6.67 15.63
C SER A 225 12.74 5.29 15.20
N MET A 226 13.14 4.21 15.87
CA MET A 226 12.85 2.81 15.48
C MET A 226 11.45 2.32 15.86
N VAL A 227 10.65 3.16 16.52
CA VAL A 227 9.28 2.85 16.91
C VAL A 227 8.33 3.22 15.77
N SER A 228 7.53 2.25 15.31
CA SER A 228 6.53 2.45 14.25
C SER A 228 5.38 3.36 14.71
N GLN A 229 4.61 3.92 13.78
CA GLN A 229 3.45 4.80 14.05
C GLN A 229 2.27 4.10 14.78
N ASP A 230 2.45 2.87 15.27
CA ASP A 230 1.43 2.16 16.05
C ASP A 230 1.30 2.77 17.45
N HIS A 231 0.21 3.53 17.65
CA HIS A 231 -0.16 4.22 18.90
C HIS A 231 -0.04 3.36 20.17
N SER A 232 -0.20 2.04 20.06
CA SER A 232 -0.10 1.12 21.20
C SER A 232 1.33 1.03 21.78
N GLN A 233 2.37 1.16 20.94
CA GLN A 233 3.78 1.13 21.35
C GLN A 233 4.19 2.42 22.08
N LEU A 234 3.55 3.54 21.74
CA LEU A 234 3.90 4.88 22.22
C LEU A 234 3.23 5.24 23.55
N ASP A 235 1.97 4.82 23.75
CA ASP A 235 1.25 4.91 25.03
C ASP A 235 2.06 4.27 26.17
N PHE A 236 2.87 3.26 25.85
CA PHE A 236 3.72 2.58 26.79
C PHE A 236 4.95 3.39 27.23
N TYR A 237 5.74 3.95 26.29
CA TYR A 237 6.95 4.71 26.63
C TYR A 237 6.64 5.97 27.43
N THR A 238 5.52 6.61 27.12
CA THR A 238 4.99 7.75 27.87
C THR A 238 4.49 7.32 29.25
N SER A 239 3.90 6.12 29.37
CA SER A 239 3.51 5.53 30.66
C SER A 239 4.72 5.20 31.55
N LEU A 240 5.84 4.68 31.00
CA LEU A 240 7.09 4.45 31.76
C LEU A 240 7.62 5.73 32.41
N MET A 241 7.59 6.85 31.67
CA MET A 241 8.01 8.14 32.21
C MET A 241 7.05 8.65 33.29
N ARG A 242 5.74 8.39 33.15
CA ARG A 242 4.70 8.73 34.14
C ARG A 242 4.80 7.92 35.44
N ILE A 243 5.46 6.75 35.44
CA ILE A 243 5.70 5.92 36.64
C ILE A 243 6.68 6.63 37.63
N GLY A 244 7.31 7.74 37.24
CA GLY A 244 8.10 8.57 38.16
C GLY A 244 9.49 7.98 38.47
N ILE A 245 10.03 7.20 37.53
CA ILE A 245 11.35 6.54 37.69
C ILE A 245 12.49 7.57 37.65
N ILE A 246 12.29 8.78 37.10
CA ILE A 246 13.36 9.78 36.97
C ILE A 246 12.89 11.14 37.46
N ASP A 247 13.25 11.48 38.69
CA ASP A 247 12.91 12.77 39.31
C ASP A 247 14.10 13.76 39.29
N LEU A 248 14.90 13.75 38.21
CA LEU A 248 16.11 14.60 38.06
C LEU A 248 16.00 15.54 36.87
N ARG A 249 15.19 16.60 37.01
CA ARG A 249 15.03 17.66 36.01
C ARG A 249 16.36 18.34 35.63
N ALA A 250 17.23 18.57 36.61
CA ALA A 250 18.52 19.25 36.39
C ALA A 250 19.49 18.41 35.56
N ASP A 251 19.61 17.11 35.87
CA ASP A 251 20.54 16.20 35.19
C ASP A 251 20.05 15.85 33.78
N LEU A 252 18.74 15.72 33.57
CA LEU A 252 18.19 15.50 32.23
C LEU A 252 18.33 16.72 31.32
N LYS A 253 18.20 17.94 31.86
CA LYS A 253 18.48 19.16 31.11
C LYS A 253 19.94 19.22 30.68
N LYS A 254 20.85 18.84 31.59
CA LYS A 254 22.29 18.72 31.29
C LYS A 254 22.55 17.66 30.21
N LEU A 255 22.01 16.45 30.37
CA LEU A 255 22.17 15.35 29.41
C LEU A 255 21.64 15.70 28.02
N ARG A 256 20.49 16.37 27.91
CA ARG A 256 19.96 16.81 26.61
C ARG A 256 20.88 17.83 25.93
N ASN A 257 21.49 18.73 26.71
CA ASN A 257 22.39 19.74 26.15
C ASN A 257 23.78 19.16 25.79
N GLU A 258 24.23 18.10 26.46
CA GLU A 258 25.55 17.48 26.26
C GLU A 258 25.53 16.27 25.31
N SER A 259 24.38 15.59 25.15
CA SER A 259 24.25 14.36 24.37
C SER A 259 23.20 14.47 23.26
N LEU A 260 23.65 14.25 22.02
CA LEU A 260 22.79 14.16 20.83
C LEU A 260 21.75 13.04 20.94
N THR A 261 22.10 11.91 21.57
CA THR A 261 21.16 10.81 21.81
C THR A 261 19.98 11.29 22.67
N PHE A 262 20.25 12.01 23.77
CA PHE A 262 19.18 12.52 24.62
C PHE A 262 18.38 13.64 23.95
N ARG A 263 19.03 14.48 23.14
CA ARG A 263 18.35 15.51 22.35
C ARG A 263 17.37 14.89 21.35
N ALA A 264 17.80 13.88 20.58
CA ALA A 264 16.94 13.14 19.66
C ALA A 264 15.82 12.39 20.40
N PHE A 265 16.13 11.81 21.58
CA PHE A 265 15.13 11.17 22.44
C PHE A 265 14.05 12.16 22.90
N THR A 266 14.42 13.35 23.41
CA THR A 266 13.43 14.34 23.88
C THR A 266 12.65 14.95 22.72
N GLU A 267 13.29 15.18 21.57
CA GLU A 267 12.64 15.63 20.33
C GLU A 267 11.56 14.64 19.90
N ARG A 268 11.93 13.36 19.80
CA ARG A 268 10.99 12.33 19.37
C ARG A 268 9.86 12.09 20.37
N LEU A 269 10.18 12.10 21.67
CA LEU A 269 9.18 11.99 22.74
C LEU A 269 8.20 13.17 22.73
N PHE A 270 8.68 14.39 22.49
CA PHE A 270 7.83 15.58 22.40
C PHE A 270 6.88 15.51 21.19
N GLN A 271 7.39 15.13 20.01
CA GLN A 271 6.55 14.94 18.83
C GLN A 271 5.42 13.93 19.09
N PHE A 272 5.73 12.82 19.76
CA PHE A 272 4.74 11.81 20.11
C PHE A 272 3.68 12.31 21.10
N GLU A 273 4.07 13.04 22.15
CA GLU A 273 3.10 13.61 23.09
C GLU A 273 2.20 14.67 22.45
N ILE A 274 2.73 15.46 21.50
CA ILE A 274 1.93 16.40 20.73
C ILE A 274 0.91 15.66 19.85
N GLN A 275 1.31 14.58 19.16
CA GLN A 275 0.40 13.73 18.38
C GLN A 275 -0.68 13.09 19.26
N GLU A 276 -0.34 12.56 20.44
CA GLU A 276 -1.32 11.98 21.37
C GLU A 276 -2.31 13.05 21.87
N ALA A 277 -1.81 14.23 22.27
CA ALA A 277 -2.64 15.33 22.76
C ALA A 277 -3.58 15.92 21.69
N THR A 278 -3.37 15.60 20.42
CA THR A 278 -4.13 16.11 19.27
C THR A 278 -4.90 15.02 18.50
N SER A 279 -4.75 13.74 18.89
CA SER A 279 -5.44 12.61 18.27
C SER A 279 -6.96 12.64 18.51
N ARG A 280 -7.75 12.44 17.45
CA ARG A 280 -9.23 12.49 17.48
C ARG A 280 -9.92 11.16 17.86
N PHE A 281 -9.19 10.04 17.83
CA PHE A 281 -9.76 8.68 17.84
C PHE A 281 -9.95 8.04 19.23
N LYS A 282 -9.63 8.71 20.34
CA LYS A 282 -9.83 8.15 21.70
C LYS A 282 -11.01 8.81 22.41
N HIS A 283 -12.21 8.72 21.83
CA HIS A 283 -13.45 8.91 22.59
C HIS A 283 -13.82 7.61 23.29
N ASN A 284 -13.23 7.38 24.48
CA ASN A 284 -13.90 6.79 25.64
C ASN A 284 -12.84 6.49 26.71
N THR A 285 -13.03 7.08 27.89
CA THR A 285 -12.22 7.07 29.12
C THR A 285 -11.29 8.27 29.29
N GLU A 286 -11.53 9.00 30.38
CA GLU A 286 -10.77 10.12 30.88
C GLU A 286 -9.27 9.80 30.98
N ARG A 287 -8.45 10.38 30.10
CA ARG A 287 -7.03 10.64 30.42
C ARG A 287 -6.65 12.09 30.11
N PRO A 288 -7.07 13.06 30.94
CA PRO A 288 -6.51 14.41 30.90
C PRO A 288 -5.13 14.42 31.58
N ARG A 289 -4.05 13.97 30.91
CA ARG A 289 -2.66 14.02 31.48
C ARG A 289 -1.48 14.26 30.51
N ALA A 290 -1.67 14.37 29.19
CA ALA A 290 -0.56 14.62 28.24
C ALA A 290 0.15 15.98 28.46
N LEU A 291 -0.60 17.01 28.85
CA LEU A 291 -0.08 18.37 29.04
C LEU A 291 1.03 18.46 30.10
N HIS A 292 1.04 17.57 31.10
CA HIS A 292 2.08 17.58 32.13
C HIS A 292 3.45 17.20 31.55
N LEU A 293 3.51 16.16 30.71
CA LEU A 293 4.76 15.72 30.10
C LEU A 293 5.23 16.72 29.04
N ILE A 294 4.30 17.30 28.25
CA ILE A 294 4.59 18.40 27.32
C ILE A 294 5.17 19.60 28.07
N THR A 295 4.54 20.03 29.17
CA THR A 295 5.05 21.12 30.01
C THR A 295 6.45 20.81 30.54
N TRP A 296 6.67 19.58 31.03
CA TRP A 296 7.96 19.14 31.52
C TRP A 296 9.05 19.16 30.44
N LEU A 297 8.75 18.69 29.22
CA LEU A 297 9.67 18.72 28.08
C LEU A 297 10.02 20.17 27.67
N LEU A 298 9.03 21.06 27.64
CA LEU A 298 9.22 22.49 27.39
C LEU A 298 10.08 23.15 28.49
N GLU A 299 9.83 22.82 29.77
CA GLU A 299 10.64 23.30 30.92
C GLU A 299 12.09 22.82 30.86
N LEU A 300 12.33 21.60 30.37
CA LEU A 300 13.70 21.15 30.10
C LEU A 300 14.36 22.09 29.08
N GLY A 301 13.60 22.66 28.13
CA GLY A 301 14.06 23.54 27.05
C GLY A 301 13.87 22.95 25.65
N GLN A 302 12.89 22.07 25.47
CA GLN A 302 12.48 21.60 24.14
C GLN A 302 11.91 22.77 23.34
N ASP A 303 12.21 22.84 22.05
CA ASP A 303 11.68 23.89 21.17
C ASP A 303 10.17 23.70 20.94
N PRO A 304 9.30 24.65 21.31
CA PRO A 304 7.86 24.58 21.06
C PRO A 304 7.50 24.68 19.57
N ASN A 305 8.45 25.07 18.71
CA ASN A 305 8.28 25.22 17.27
C ASN A 305 8.87 24.06 16.47
N CYS A 306 9.36 23.01 17.14
CA CYS A 306 9.91 21.87 16.42
C CYS A 306 8.85 21.27 15.50
N TYR A 307 9.21 20.97 14.26
CA TYR A 307 8.28 20.29 13.37
C TYR A 307 7.87 18.94 13.95
N CYS A 308 6.62 18.57 13.68
CA CYS A 308 6.05 17.27 13.97
C CYS A 308 5.53 16.70 12.66
N GLU A 309 5.87 15.44 12.37
CA GLU A 309 5.29 14.72 11.25
C GLU A 309 3.81 14.41 11.54
N VAL A 310 2.93 14.71 10.58
CA VAL A 310 1.50 14.38 10.61
C VAL A 310 1.19 13.58 9.36
N VAL A 311 0.57 12.41 9.52
CA VAL A 311 0.07 11.66 8.37
C VAL A 311 -1.30 12.19 8.00
N LEU A 312 -1.38 12.88 6.87
CA LEU A 312 -2.64 13.25 6.23
C LEU A 312 -2.77 12.41 4.96
N TYR A 313 -3.80 11.57 4.88
CA TYR A 313 -4.14 10.79 3.68
C TYR A 313 -2.94 10.06 3.06
N ARG A 314 -2.17 9.34 3.89
CA ARG A 314 -0.95 8.58 3.55
C ARG A 314 0.26 9.41 3.11
N THR A 315 0.17 10.74 3.07
CA THR A 315 1.32 11.62 2.88
C THR A 315 1.76 12.26 4.21
N PRO A 316 3.03 12.11 4.61
CA PRO A 316 3.57 12.81 5.77
C PRO A 316 3.73 14.31 5.46
N VAL A 317 3.08 15.15 6.26
CA VAL A 317 3.14 16.61 6.21
C VAL A 317 3.76 17.11 7.52
N LEU A 318 4.63 18.11 7.44
CA LEU A 318 5.15 18.77 8.62
C LEU A 318 4.16 19.81 9.13
N ALA A 319 3.85 19.74 10.43
CA ALA A 319 3.08 20.74 11.13
C ALA A 319 3.79 21.14 12.43
N THR A 320 3.64 22.39 12.83
CA THR A 320 4.09 22.82 14.17
C THR A 320 3.11 22.31 15.24
N PRO A 321 3.54 22.16 16.50
CA PRO A 321 2.66 21.83 17.62
C PRO A 321 1.44 22.75 17.71
N MET A 322 1.61 24.04 17.38
CA MET A 322 0.53 25.03 17.38
C MET A 322 -0.54 24.72 16.32
N GLN A 323 -0.11 24.36 15.11
CA GLN A 323 -1.03 24.00 14.01
C GLN A 323 -1.83 22.73 14.36
N GLN A 324 -1.16 21.71 14.92
CA GLN A 324 -1.85 20.49 15.35
C GLN A 324 -2.85 20.75 16.47
N ALA A 325 -2.47 21.54 17.49
CA ALA A 325 -3.35 21.91 18.59
C ALA A 325 -4.60 22.67 18.11
N THR A 326 -4.43 23.56 17.13
CA THR A 326 -5.51 24.35 16.49
C THR A 326 -6.47 23.45 15.71
N LYS A 327 -5.95 22.53 14.89
CA LYS A 327 -6.74 21.56 14.11
C LYS A 327 -7.49 20.56 15.00
N ALA A 328 -6.90 20.17 16.13
CA ALA A 328 -7.53 19.30 17.12
C ALA A 328 -8.56 20.02 18.01
N GLY A 329 -8.47 21.34 18.13
CA GLY A 329 -9.34 22.13 19.00
C GLY A 329 -8.93 22.08 20.47
N ASN A 330 -7.67 21.74 20.76
CA ASN A 330 -7.16 21.62 22.11
C ASN A 330 -6.74 23.00 22.64
N LEU A 331 -7.70 23.74 23.19
CA LEU A 331 -7.49 25.11 23.69
C LEU A 331 -6.40 25.19 24.78
N GLU A 332 -6.32 24.20 25.66
CA GLU A 332 -5.33 24.19 26.74
C GLU A 332 -3.90 24.02 26.19
N LEU A 333 -3.72 23.17 25.19
CA LEU A 333 -2.44 23.02 24.50
C LEU A 333 -2.04 24.27 23.73
N VAL A 334 -2.99 24.94 23.04
CA VAL A 334 -2.74 26.23 22.37
C VAL A 334 -2.25 27.28 23.37
N GLN A 335 -2.92 27.40 24.53
CA GLN A 335 -2.51 28.32 25.60
C GLN A 335 -1.13 27.98 26.18
N LEU A 336 -0.85 26.69 26.39
CA LEU A 336 0.45 26.23 26.87
C LEU A 336 1.57 26.61 25.90
N LEU A 337 1.38 26.35 24.59
CA LEU A 337 2.38 26.66 23.57
C LEU A 337 2.63 28.17 23.44
N LEU A 338 1.58 29.00 23.51
CA LEU A 338 1.72 30.46 23.53
C LEU A 338 2.50 30.95 24.76
N ARG A 339 2.31 30.33 25.92
CA ARG A 339 3.07 30.65 27.15
C ARG A 339 4.57 30.41 26.97
N PHE A 340 4.96 29.46 26.13
CA PHE A 340 6.35 29.16 25.80
C PHE A 340 6.82 29.85 24.49
N HIS A 341 6.12 30.88 24.02
CA HIS A 341 6.52 31.70 22.86
C HIS A 341 6.60 30.94 21.52
N ALA A 342 5.66 30.04 21.27
CA ALA A 342 5.48 29.47 19.92
C ALA A 342 5.24 30.58 18.88
N CYS A 343 5.87 30.46 17.70
CA CYS A 343 5.90 31.47 16.64
C CYS A 343 4.81 31.25 15.58
N ALA A 344 4.38 32.34 14.92
CA ALA A 344 3.34 32.36 13.89
C ALA A 344 3.88 32.19 12.45
N ASP A 345 5.09 32.69 12.18
CA ASP A 345 5.64 32.87 10.83
C ASP A 345 6.25 31.60 10.21
N ILE A 346 5.88 30.41 10.71
CA ILE A 346 6.39 29.14 10.17
C ILE A 346 5.34 28.60 9.20
N PRO A 347 5.45 28.88 7.88
CA PRO A 347 4.54 28.31 6.89
C PRO A 347 4.61 26.78 6.96
N GLN A 348 3.48 26.12 6.67
CA GLN A 348 3.48 24.68 6.44
C GLN A 348 4.54 24.32 5.38
N SER A 349 4.97 23.06 5.44
CA SER A 349 5.55 22.35 4.30
C SER A 349 4.94 22.85 2.98
N ARG A 350 5.78 23.05 1.96
CA ARG A 350 5.57 23.73 0.67
C ARG A 350 4.26 23.47 -0.09
N THR A 351 3.43 22.54 0.34
CA THR A 351 2.24 22.06 -0.35
C THR A 351 0.99 22.88 -0.07
N HIS A 352 0.84 23.57 1.08
CA HIS A 352 -0.31 24.47 1.29
C HIS A 352 0.03 25.67 2.17
N ARG A 353 0.01 26.88 1.60
CA ARG A 353 -0.07 28.14 2.38
C ARG A 353 -1.50 28.28 2.95
N GLU A 354 -1.93 27.36 3.79
CA GLU A 354 -3.19 27.49 4.49
C GLU A 354 -3.07 28.53 5.60
N ALA A 355 -3.89 29.58 5.52
CA ALA A 355 -4.13 30.49 6.63
C ALA A 355 -4.44 29.69 7.91
N PHE A 356 -3.88 30.10 9.06
CA PHE A 356 -4.14 29.47 10.37
C PHE A 356 -5.64 29.32 10.68
N VAL A 357 -6.45 30.22 10.12
CA VAL A 357 -7.91 30.24 10.22
C VAL A 357 -8.56 29.02 9.57
N ASN A 358 -8.06 28.54 8.43
CA ASN A 358 -8.63 27.38 7.73
C ASN A 358 -8.50 26.10 8.58
N LEU A 359 -7.37 25.92 9.25
CA LEU A 359 -7.13 24.79 10.16
C LEU A 359 -8.18 24.72 11.29
N ALA A 360 -8.59 25.88 11.83
CA ALA A 360 -9.63 25.95 12.85
C ALA A 360 -11.02 25.71 12.25
N LEU A 361 -11.32 26.24 11.06
CA LEU A 361 -12.64 26.15 10.44
C LEU A 361 -12.94 24.74 9.89
N GLU A 362 -11.94 24.04 9.35
CA GLU A 362 -11.98 22.62 8.92
C GLU A 362 -12.36 21.64 10.01
N SER A 363 -12.10 22.02 11.25
CA SER A 363 -12.17 21.09 12.36
C SER A 363 -13.62 20.66 12.68
N GLY A 364 -13.76 19.43 13.17
CA GLY A 364 -15.07 18.85 13.53
C GLY A 364 -15.61 19.28 14.91
N TYR A 365 -15.01 20.27 15.57
CA TYR A 365 -15.46 20.74 16.88
C TYR A 365 -16.45 21.93 16.78
N SER A 366 -17.11 22.28 17.89
CA SER A 366 -18.19 23.27 17.89
C SER A 366 -17.76 24.68 17.47
N ASP A 367 -18.66 25.42 16.82
CA ASP A 367 -18.42 26.80 16.36
C ASP A 367 -18.03 27.73 17.51
N VAL A 368 -18.57 27.52 18.71
CA VAL A 368 -18.18 28.26 19.93
C VAL A 368 -16.70 28.04 20.25
N ARG A 369 -16.20 26.80 20.08
CA ARG A 369 -14.79 26.48 20.32
C ARG A 369 -13.90 27.03 19.20
N LYS A 370 -14.37 27.02 17.94
CA LYS A 370 -13.70 27.69 16.80
C LYS A 370 -13.51 29.17 17.07
N LEU A 371 -14.57 29.88 17.45
CA LEU A 371 -14.51 31.29 17.79
C LEU A 371 -13.57 31.60 18.95
N ARG A 372 -13.51 30.74 19.98
CA ARG A 372 -12.59 30.93 21.12
C ARG A 372 -11.13 30.82 20.69
N ILE A 373 -10.79 29.81 19.89
CA ILE A 373 -9.43 29.61 19.40
C ILE A 373 -9.05 30.74 18.45
N LEU A 374 -9.93 31.08 17.49
CA LEU A 374 -9.69 32.17 16.54
C LEU A 374 -9.52 33.52 17.24
N LYS A 375 -10.33 33.86 18.25
CA LYS A 375 -10.16 35.09 19.04
C LYS A 375 -8.81 35.13 19.74
N LEU A 376 -8.41 34.02 20.33
CA LEU A 376 -7.11 33.90 21.02
C LEU A 376 -5.94 34.01 20.04
N LEU A 377 -6.04 33.40 18.85
CA LEU A 377 -5.03 33.54 17.80
C LEU A 377 -4.96 34.99 17.25
N PHE A 378 -6.10 35.62 17.05
CA PHE A 378 -6.22 37.01 16.61
C PHE A 378 -5.60 38.00 17.62
N ASP A 379 -5.87 37.83 18.92
CA ASP A 379 -5.27 38.65 19.98
C ASP A 379 -3.74 38.54 20.01
N HIS A 380 -3.19 37.39 19.62
CA HIS A 380 -1.77 37.14 19.48
C HIS A 380 -1.21 37.45 18.07
N LYS A 381 -2.01 38.06 17.17
CA LYS A 381 -1.64 38.44 15.79
C LYS A 381 -1.31 37.28 14.84
N PHE A 382 -1.87 36.09 15.08
CA PHE A 382 -1.74 34.92 14.19
C PHE A 382 -2.74 34.95 13.02
N VAL A 383 -3.76 35.80 13.10
CA VAL A 383 -4.87 35.91 12.15
C VAL A 383 -5.05 37.39 11.81
N ASP A 384 -5.22 37.70 10.53
CA ASP A 384 -5.45 39.08 10.11
C ASP A 384 -6.93 39.50 10.21
N MET A 385 -7.19 40.78 9.94
CA MET A 385 -8.55 41.35 10.01
C MET A 385 -9.51 40.77 8.98
N ASP A 386 -9.01 40.45 7.80
CA ASP A 386 -9.78 40.04 6.62
C ASP A 386 -10.14 38.55 6.71
N GLU A 387 -9.20 37.71 7.15
CA GLU A 387 -9.41 36.31 7.52
C GLU A 387 -10.41 36.18 8.67
N MET A 388 -10.29 37.02 9.70
CA MET A 388 -11.21 37.01 10.84
C MET A 388 -12.62 37.44 10.43
N LEU A 389 -12.75 38.40 9.51
CA LEU A 389 -14.05 38.82 8.96
C LEU A 389 -14.75 37.64 8.26
N ARG A 390 -14.03 36.92 7.38
CA ARG A 390 -14.58 35.75 6.67
C ARG A 390 -14.95 34.62 7.62
N ALA A 391 -14.14 34.37 8.65
CA ALA A 391 -14.45 33.40 9.70
C ALA A 391 -15.73 33.78 10.46
N ALA A 392 -15.93 35.06 10.77
CA ALA A 392 -17.13 35.54 11.46
C ALA A 392 -18.41 35.36 10.61
N ILE A 393 -18.31 35.60 9.30
CA ILE A 393 -19.43 35.40 8.35
C ILE A 393 -19.81 33.92 8.29
N GLU A 394 -18.83 33.03 8.14
CA GLU A 394 -19.07 31.59 8.03
C GLU A 394 -19.62 30.97 9.32
N LEU A 395 -19.07 31.37 10.48
CA LEU A 395 -19.55 30.94 11.79
C LEU A 395 -20.83 31.68 12.23
N ARG A 396 -21.35 32.58 11.36
CA ARG A 396 -22.57 33.36 11.56
C ARG A 396 -22.59 34.21 12.84
N ASP A 397 -21.44 34.75 13.26
CA ASP A 397 -21.30 35.64 14.42
C ASP A 397 -21.45 37.12 13.99
N GLU A 398 -22.71 37.60 13.98
CA GLU A 398 -23.08 38.98 13.59
C GLU A 398 -22.31 40.05 14.41
N ALA A 399 -22.13 39.81 15.72
CA ALA A 399 -21.50 40.78 16.61
C ALA A 399 -20.00 40.91 16.34
N LEU A 400 -19.33 39.78 16.10
CA LEU A 400 -17.92 39.75 15.74
C LEU A 400 -17.69 40.40 14.37
N MET A 401 -18.52 40.08 13.37
CA MET A 401 -18.46 40.68 12.04
C MET A 401 -18.56 42.21 12.11
N CYS A 402 -19.57 42.75 12.80
CA CYS A 402 -19.75 44.20 12.96
C CYS A 402 -18.55 44.86 13.65
N LYS A 403 -17.98 44.22 14.69
CA LYS A 403 -16.80 44.73 15.39
C LYS A 403 -15.59 44.82 14.47
N ILE A 404 -15.37 43.80 13.64
CA ILE A 404 -14.24 43.75 12.70
C ILE A 404 -14.39 44.80 11.59
N LEU A 405 -15.60 44.97 11.05
CA LEU A 405 -15.91 46.02 10.05
C LEU A 405 -15.68 47.43 10.62
N GLN A 406 -16.07 47.69 11.87
CA GLN A 406 -15.81 48.97 12.55
C GLN A 406 -14.33 49.27 12.72
N CYS A 407 -13.51 48.22 12.87
CA CYS A 407 -12.05 48.33 12.92
C CYS A 407 -11.39 48.53 11.54
N GLY A 408 -12.18 48.61 10.45
CA GLY A 408 -11.70 49.02 9.13
C GLY A 408 -11.38 47.89 8.15
N ALA A 409 -11.85 46.66 8.38
CA ALA A 409 -11.70 45.55 7.43
C ALA A 409 -12.35 45.85 6.07
N ASP A 410 -11.76 45.32 4.99
CA ASP A 410 -12.27 45.50 3.63
C ASP A 410 -13.31 44.41 3.30
N ALA A 411 -14.58 44.81 3.23
CA ALA A 411 -15.67 43.90 2.87
C ALA A 411 -15.67 43.49 1.38
N THR A 412 -14.88 44.17 0.55
CA THR A 412 -14.80 43.94 -0.91
C THR A 412 -13.53 43.20 -1.33
N SER A 413 -12.64 42.87 -0.39
CA SER A 413 -11.41 42.17 -0.71
C SER A 413 -11.70 40.74 -1.20
N TYR A 414 -11.02 40.35 -2.28
CA TYR A 414 -10.93 38.98 -2.75
C TYR A 414 -9.64 38.40 -2.16
N GLU A 415 -9.74 37.28 -1.45
CA GLU A 415 -8.58 36.66 -0.82
C GLU A 415 -8.33 35.31 -1.47
N THR A 416 -7.27 35.23 -2.27
CA THR A 416 -6.90 34.03 -3.03
C THR A 416 -6.44 32.88 -2.14
N SER A 417 -6.11 33.14 -0.87
CA SER A 417 -5.67 32.12 0.09
C SER A 417 -6.82 31.52 0.94
N TRP A 418 -8.04 32.04 0.81
CA TRP A 418 -9.19 31.56 1.59
C TRP A 418 -9.84 30.34 0.94
N LEU A 419 -9.67 29.16 1.55
CA LEU A 419 -10.29 27.93 1.07
C LEU A 419 -11.80 27.89 1.40
N HIS A 420 -12.63 27.61 0.40
CA HIS A 420 -14.08 27.46 0.57
C HIS A 420 -14.41 26.32 1.57
N PRO A 421 -15.49 26.43 2.39
CA PRO A 421 -15.89 25.39 3.34
C PRO A 421 -16.02 23.97 2.76
N ALA A 422 -16.37 23.85 1.49
CA ALA A 422 -16.46 22.57 0.78
C ALA A 422 -15.07 21.96 0.50
N CYS A 423 -14.11 22.75 -0.02
CA CYS A 423 -12.72 22.33 -0.23
C CYS A 423 -12.04 21.88 1.07
N ARG A 424 -12.39 22.55 2.17
CA ARG A 424 -11.86 22.29 3.52
C ARG A 424 -12.33 20.94 4.09
N ARG A 425 -13.50 20.43 3.66
CA ARG A 425 -14.09 19.21 4.23
C ARG A 425 -13.78 17.94 3.45
N GLU A 426 -13.36 18.03 2.20
CA GLU A 426 -13.28 16.88 1.30
C GLU A 426 -11.90 16.80 0.61
N GLN A 427 -11.09 15.80 0.99
CA GLN A 427 -9.94 15.38 0.17
C GLN A 427 -10.21 14.10 -0.64
N TYR A 428 -11.25 13.33 -0.30
CA TYR A 428 -11.64 12.13 -1.06
C TYR A 428 -13.14 11.88 -0.96
N ALA A 429 -13.90 12.39 -1.92
CA ALA A 429 -15.20 11.86 -2.29
C ALA A 429 -15.53 12.36 -3.70
N SER A 430 -15.94 11.43 -4.56
CA SER A 430 -16.31 11.62 -5.96
C SER A 430 -17.60 12.44 -6.16
N PHE A 431 -18.06 13.21 -5.17
CA PHE A 431 -19.23 14.09 -5.28
C PHE A 431 -18.96 15.46 -4.68
N ARG A 432 -18.22 16.30 -5.43
CA ARG A 432 -17.97 17.69 -5.07
C ARG A 432 -19.27 18.49 -5.11
N GLN A 433 -19.59 19.14 -4.00
CA GLN A 433 -20.59 20.20 -3.96
C GLN A 433 -20.10 21.39 -4.81
N THR A 434 -21.00 22.00 -5.57
CA THR A 434 -20.72 23.22 -6.32
C THR A 434 -20.39 24.37 -5.37
N HIS A 435 -19.41 25.21 -5.73
CA HIS A 435 -19.00 26.35 -4.91
C HIS A 435 -18.20 27.38 -5.73
N PHE A 436 -18.03 28.58 -5.17
CA PHE A 436 -17.17 29.62 -5.75
C PHE A 436 -15.71 29.37 -5.39
N GLU A 437 -14.80 29.41 -6.37
CA GLU A 437 -13.36 29.19 -6.13
C GLU A 437 -12.72 30.32 -5.29
N ASN A 438 -13.11 31.59 -5.48
CA ASN A 438 -12.51 32.75 -4.80
C ASN A 438 -13.53 33.84 -4.42
N PRO A 439 -14.43 33.61 -3.45
CA PRO A 439 -15.46 34.59 -3.09
C PRO A 439 -14.90 35.76 -2.25
N SER A 440 -15.34 36.98 -2.54
CA SER A 440 -15.12 38.13 -1.64
C SER A 440 -15.93 37.99 -0.34
N ALA A 441 -15.57 38.75 0.70
CA ALA A 441 -16.32 38.73 1.96
C ALA A 441 -17.80 39.13 1.76
N LEU A 442 -18.08 40.06 0.84
CA LEU A 442 -19.43 40.42 0.43
C LEU A 442 -20.16 39.25 -0.26
N MET A 443 -19.50 38.53 -1.18
CA MET A 443 -20.10 37.35 -1.82
C MET A 443 -20.46 36.27 -0.79
N MET A 444 -19.58 36.00 0.18
CA MET A 444 -19.85 35.04 1.26
C MET A 444 -21.06 35.48 2.10
N ALA A 445 -21.17 36.76 2.44
CA ALA A 445 -22.31 37.30 3.16
C ALA A 445 -23.60 37.19 2.33
N ALA A 446 -23.56 37.55 1.05
CA ALA A 446 -24.69 37.49 0.12
C ALA A 446 -25.18 36.05 -0.12
N GLN A 447 -24.26 35.08 -0.23
CA GLN A 447 -24.54 33.65 -0.33
C GLN A 447 -25.12 33.08 0.98
N THR A 448 -24.73 33.63 2.13
CA THR A 448 -25.20 33.21 3.46
C THR A 448 -26.62 33.74 3.77
N GLY A 449 -26.93 34.93 3.22
CA GLY A 449 -28.23 35.58 3.29
C GLY A 449 -28.64 36.11 4.67
N GLY A 450 -29.88 36.59 4.75
CA GLY A 450 -30.48 37.10 5.98
C GLY A 450 -29.80 38.35 6.52
N ARG A 451 -29.77 38.49 7.86
CA ARG A 451 -29.25 39.70 8.54
C ARG A 451 -27.77 39.97 8.26
N ILE A 452 -26.96 38.93 8.07
CA ILE A 452 -25.52 39.09 7.75
C ILE A 452 -25.36 39.83 6.42
N ALA A 453 -26.10 39.42 5.39
CA ALA A 453 -26.10 40.09 4.09
C ALA A 453 -26.63 41.53 4.19
N ASP A 454 -27.73 41.74 4.92
CA ASP A 454 -28.33 43.07 5.10
C ASP A 454 -27.38 44.04 5.80
N LEU A 455 -26.76 43.62 6.91
CA LEU A 455 -25.80 44.42 7.67
C LEU A 455 -24.56 44.74 6.83
N MET A 456 -24.08 43.79 6.01
CA MET A 456 -22.94 44.00 5.12
C MET A 456 -23.28 45.03 4.02
N LEU A 457 -24.46 44.93 3.41
CA LEU A 457 -24.93 45.87 2.39
C LEU A 457 -25.18 47.27 2.99
N ASP A 458 -25.76 47.36 4.19
CA ASP A 458 -25.94 48.62 4.91
C ASP A 458 -24.59 49.30 5.21
N TYR A 459 -23.60 48.54 5.67
CA TYR A 459 -22.26 49.04 5.92
C TYR A 459 -21.60 49.60 4.65
N LEU A 460 -21.71 48.89 3.52
CA LEU A 460 -21.16 49.36 2.24
C LEU A 460 -21.85 50.63 1.75
N LEU A 461 -23.18 50.71 1.83
CA LEU A 461 -23.94 51.91 1.47
C LEU A 461 -23.51 53.14 2.30
N LEU A 462 -23.13 52.95 3.56
CA LEU A 462 -22.60 54.01 4.43
C LEU A 462 -21.19 54.46 4.05
N LYS A 463 -20.36 53.56 3.51
CA LYS A 463 -18.97 53.83 3.08
C LYS A 463 -18.85 54.39 1.66
N GLY A 464 -19.84 54.13 0.79
CA GLY A 464 -19.91 54.61 -0.59
C GLY A 464 -20.41 53.52 -1.56
N HIS A 465 -20.94 53.90 -2.73
CA HIS A 465 -21.44 52.91 -3.70
C HIS A 465 -20.30 52.00 -4.20
N PRO A 466 -20.40 50.66 -4.04
CA PRO A 466 -19.39 49.74 -4.54
C PRO A 466 -19.34 49.74 -6.07
N ALA A 467 -18.22 49.28 -6.64
CA ALA A 467 -18.08 49.15 -8.08
C ALA A 467 -19.16 48.21 -8.67
N PRO A 468 -19.72 48.50 -9.86
CA PRO A 468 -20.76 47.68 -10.47
C PRO A 468 -20.38 46.20 -10.64
N SER A 469 -19.09 45.90 -10.87
CA SER A 469 -18.59 44.52 -10.97
C SER A 469 -18.69 43.75 -9.65
N ILE A 470 -18.32 44.37 -8.54
CA ILE A 470 -18.39 43.76 -7.19
C ILE A 470 -19.85 43.52 -6.79
N LEU A 471 -20.73 44.43 -7.18
CA LEU A 471 -22.17 44.30 -6.96
C LEU A 471 -22.78 43.19 -7.83
N ALA A 472 -22.29 43.00 -9.06
CA ALA A 472 -22.66 41.88 -9.92
C ALA A 472 -22.24 40.53 -9.32
N ASP A 473 -21.03 40.43 -8.77
CA ASP A 473 -20.56 39.22 -8.08
C ASP A 473 -21.37 38.90 -6.82
N ALA A 474 -21.71 39.91 -6.01
CA ALA A 474 -22.62 39.75 -4.88
C ALA A 474 -24.02 39.30 -5.33
N TYR A 475 -24.49 39.80 -6.49
CA TYR A 475 -25.77 39.41 -7.07
C TYR A 475 -25.78 37.95 -7.54
N ILE A 476 -24.69 37.50 -8.19
CA ILE A 476 -24.48 36.10 -8.57
C ILE A 476 -24.45 35.21 -7.30
N ALA A 477 -23.75 35.62 -6.25
CA ALA A 477 -23.67 34.89 -4.98
C ALA A 477 -25.03 34.79 -4.27
N ALA A 478 -25.82 35.86 -4.24
CA ALA A 478 -27.17 35.86 -3.68
C ALA A 478 -28.14 34.98 -4.49
N ALA A 479 -28.01 34.99 -5.83
CA ALA A 479 -28.79 34.16 -6.72
C ALA A 479 -28.48 32.66 -6.55
N TYR A 480 -27.19 32.33 -6.40
CA TYR A 480 -26.71 30.99 -6.05
C TYR A 480 -27.26 30.52 -4.68
N GLY A 481 -27.19 31.36 -3.65
CA GLY A 481 -27.72 31.06 -2.31
C GLY A 481 -29.26 31.01 -2.25
N GLY A 482 -29.97 31.40 -3.32
CA GLY A 482 -31.43 31.39 -3.38
C GLY A 482 -32.11 32.44 -2.49
N HIS A 483 -31.41 33.51 -2.12
CA HIS A 483 -31.93 34.53 -1.21
C HIS A 483 -32.73 35.61 -1.95
N TYR A 484 -33.99 35.30 -2.27
CA TYR A 484 -34.88 36.16 -3.07
C TYR A 484 -34.94 37.64 -2.60
N ALA A 485 -35.02 37.90 -1.29
CA ALA A 485 -35.06 39.27 -0.77
C ALA A 485 -33.76 40.05 -1.02
N ILE A 486 -32.60 39.38 -0.91
CA ILE A 486 -31.30 39.98 -1.19
C ILE A 486 -31.11 40.17 -2.69
N VAL A 487 -31.58 39.22 -3.51
CA VAL A 487 -31.61 39.31 -4.98
C VAL A 487 -32.40 40.54 -5.44
N LEU A 488 -33.60 40.79 -4.89
CA LEU A 488 -34.38 41.98 -5.22
C LEU A 488 -33.65 43.27 -4.83
N ARG A 489 -33.08 43.30 -3.62
CA ARG A 489 -32.35 44.45 -3.10
C ARG A 489 -31.11 44.77 -3.95
N LEU A 490 -30.38 43.75 -4.40
CA LEU A 490 -29.22 43.91 -5.28
C LEU A 490 -29.63 44.27 -6.72
N ASP A 491 -30.79 43.80 -7.20
CA ASP A 491 -31.35 44.17 -8.49
C ASP A 491 -31.80 45.64 -8.52
N GLU A 492 -32.39 46.15 -7.44
CA GLU A 492 -32.74 47.57 -7.27
C GLU A 492 -31.49 48.46 -7.28
N MET A 493 -30.36 47.96 -6.77
CA MET A 493 -29.08 48.67 -6.81
C MET A 493 -28.41 48.62 -8.21
N ASN A 494 -28.69 47.59 -9.01
CA ASN A 494 -28.16 47.38 -10.36
C ASN A 494 -29.12 47.96 -11.42
N SER A 495 -29.01 49.26 -11.70
CA SER A 495 -29.92 50.01 -12.57
C SER A 495 -29.79 49.75 -14.09
N SER A 496 -29.08 48.72 -14.56
CA SER A 496 -28.86 48.47 -16.00
C SER A 496 -28.85 46.99 -16.42
N GLY A 497 -29.61 46.68 -17.48
CA GLY A 497 -29.33 45.62 -18.46
C GLY A 497 -29.12 44.18 -17.96
N LYS A 498 -28.57 43.34 -18.86
CA LYS A 498 -28.18 41.96 -18.53
C LYS A 498 -26.90 41.98 -17.69
N VAL A 499 -27.01 41.69 -16.39
CA VAL A 499 -25.89 41.73 -15.44
C VAL A 499 -25.06 40.44 -15.58
N CYS A 500 -23.77 40.57 -15.83
CA CYS A 500 -22.79 39.49 -15.75
C CYS A 500 -21.51 40.00 -15.08
N ASN A 501 -20.75 39.09 -14.48
CA ASN A 501 -19.42 39.43 -13.96
C ASN A 501 -18.36 39.45 -15.07
N ALA A 502 -17.10 39.64 -14.67
CA ALA A 502 -15.97 39.69 -15.59
C ALA A 502 -15.79 38.39 -16.41
N GLU A 503 -16.16 37.24 -15.84
CA GLU A 503 -16.13 35.90 -16.45
C GLU A 503 -17.39 35.60 -17.29
N GLY A 504 -18.26 36.58 -17.54
CA GLY A 504 -19.47 36.38 -18.34
C GLY A 504 -20.57 35.56 -17.65
N ILE A 505 -20.41 35.20 -16.37
CA ILE A 505 -21.40 34.44 -15.59
C ILE A 505 -22.57 35.34 -15.22
N THR A 506 -23.78 34.84 -15.44
CA THR A 506 -25.04 35.53 -15.17
C THR A 506 -25.67 35.05 -13.86
N PRO A 507 -26.47 35.90 -13.17
CA PRO A 507 -27.25 35.48 -12.00
C PRO A 507 -28.19 34.29 -12.30
N LEU A 508 -28.69 34.17 -13.54
CA LEU A 508 -29.54 33.06 -13.95
C LEU A 508 -28.79 31.73 -13.96
N GLN A 509 -27.58 31.72 -14.53
CA GLN A 509 -26.70 30.56 -14.48
C GLN A 509 -26.43 30.14 -13.02
N ALA A 510 -26.12 31.11 -12.15
CA ALA A 510 -25.88 30.86 -10.73
C ALA A 510 -27.10 30.30 -9.99
N ALA A 511 -28.29 30.86 -10.26
CA ALA A 511 -29.55 30.40 -9.66
C ALA A 511 -29.89 28.96 -10.07
N VAL A 512 -29.60 28.57 -11.32
CA VAL A 512 -29.81 27.19 -11.80
C VAL A 512 -28.90 26.21 -11.07
N VAL A 513 -27.63 26.58 -10.87
CA VAL A 513 -26.68 25.76 -10.09
C VAL A 513 -27.14 25.66 -8.62
N GLY A 514 -27.60 26.76 -8.04
CA GLY A 514 -28.13 26.81 -6.66
C GLY A 514 -29.48 26.12 -6.46
N GLY A 515 -30.19 25.75 -7.53
CA GLY A 515 -31.42 24.96 -7.48
C GLY A 515 -32.69 25.68 -6.99
N ASN A 516 -32.65 26.99 -6.77
CA ASN A 516 -33.81 27.72 -6.24
C ASN A 516 -34.78 28.14 -7.34
N ALA A 517 -35.90 27.41 -7.48
CA ALA A 517 -36.91 27.66 -8.51
C ALA A 517 -37.56 29.05 -8.45
N THR A 518 -37.67 29.68 -7.27
CA THR A 518 -38.29 31.01 -7.13
C THR A 518 -37.41 32.10 -7.71
N VAL A 519 -36.10 32.05 -7.42
CA VAL A 519 -35.11 32.97 -7.98
C VAL A 519 -34.92 32.70 -9.48
N CYS A 520 -34.86 31.43 -9.90
CA CYS A 520 -34.79 31.06 -11.32
C CYS A 520 -35.95 31.63 -12.13
N ARG A 521 -37.19 31.52 -11.64
CA ARG A 521 -38.38 32.03 -12.31
C ARG A 521 -38.30 33.55 -12.51
N TYR A 522 -38.00 34.28 -11.44
CA TYR A 522 -37.85 35.73 -11.49
C TYR A 522 -36.79 36.16 -12.52
N LEU A 523 -35.64 35.48 -12.53
CA LEU A 523 -34.55 35.79 -13.46
C LEU A 523 -34.88 35.39 -14.91
N LEU A 524 -35.58 34.28 -15.16
CA LEU A 524 -36.05 33.90 -16.50
C LEU A 524 -37.04 34.91 -17.07
N GLU A 525 -37.98 35.39 -16.27
CA GLU A 525 -38.92 36.46 -16.65
C GLU A 525 -38.18 37.75 -17.02
N ARG A 526 -37.12 38.07 -16.28
CA ARG A 526 -36.26 39.24 -16.53
C ARG A 526 -35.40 39.09 -17.79
N TYR A 527 -34.81 37.92 -18.04
CA TYR A 527 -33.87 37.68 -19.15
C TYR A 527 -34.50 37.19 -20.46
N ARG A 528 -35.77 36.76 -20.46
CA ARG A 528 -36.54 36.32 -21.64
C ARG A 528 -35.86 35.21 -22.48
N GLY A 529 -35.44 34.12 -21.83
CA GLY A 529 -35.01 32.90 -22.53
C GLY A 529 -34.15 31.96 -21.68
N ALA A 530 -34.13 30.67 -22.04
CA ALA A 530 -33.35 29.62 -21.39
C ALA A 530 -32.39 28.94 -22.38
N SER A 531 -31.17 28.59 -21.93
CA SER A 531 -30.17 27.88 -22.72
C SER A 531 -30.26 26.37 -22.50
N SER A 532 -30.09 25.56 -23.57
CA SER A 532 -30.03 24.10 -23.47
C SER A 532 -28.89 23.58 -22.59
N LEU A 533 -27.81 24.36 -22.44
CA LEU A 533 -26.73 24.03 -21.52
C LEU A 533 -27.20 24.02 -20.04
N LEU A 534 -28.13 24.91 -19.68
CA LEU A 534 -28.69 24.97 -18.33
C LEU A 534 -29.56 23.75 -18.02
N VAL A 535 -30.13 23.11 -19.05
CA VAL A 535 -30.90 21.86 -18.89
C VAL A 535 -29.98 20.71 -18.47
N LEU A 536 -28.80 20.58 -19.10
CA LEU A 536 -27.79 19.61 -18.69
C LEU A 536 -27.36 19.87 -17.23
N VAL A 537 -27.01 21.11 -16.88
CA VAL A 537 -26.58 21.46 -15.51
C VAL A 537 -27.68 21.15 -14.48
N ALA A 538 -28.93 21.54 -14.74
CA ALA A 538 -30.04 21.24 -13.84
C ALA A 538 -30.30 19.73 -13.70
N ALA A 539 -30.11 18.96 -14.78
CA ALA A 539 -30.29 17.51 -14.79
C ALA A 539 -29.21 16.78 -13.98
N VAL A 540 -27.94 17.18 -14.13
CA VAL A 540 -26.78 16.63 -13.39
C VAL A 540 -26.93 16.91 -11.89
N LEU A 541 -27.38 18.12 -11.54
CA LEU A 541 -27.61 18.53 -10.15
C LEU A 541 -28.95 18.03 -9.57
N VAL A 542 -29.76 17.33 -10.37
CA VAL A 542 -31.08 16.77 -9.98
C VAL A 542 -32.08 17.83 -9.50
N ASN A 543 -32.00 19.04 -10.05
CA ASN A 543 -32.94 20.13 -9.78
C ASN A 543 -34.15 20.03 -10.72
N ILE A 544 -35.05 19.06 -10.49
CA ILE A 544 -36.17 18.72 -11.38
C ILE A 544 -37.10 19.90 -11.66
N ASP A 545 -37.42 20.70 -10.63
CA ASP A 545 -38.29 21.87 -10.76
C ASP A 545 -37.66 22.94 -11.66
N VAL A 546 -36.35 23.15 -11.54
CA VAL A 546 -35.59 24.10 -12.37
C VAL A 546 -35.44 23.56 -13.79
N LEU A 547 -35.20 22.25 -13.94
CA LEU A 547 -35.13 21.57 -15.23
C LEU A 547 -36.43 21.77 -16.02
N GLN A 548 -37.59 21.52 -15.40
CA GLN A 548 -38.89 21.72 -16.06
C GLN A 548 -39.11 23.19 -16.40
N LEU A 549 -38.81 24.10 -15.48
CA LEU A 549 -38.91 25.54 -15.69
C LEU A 549 -38.05 26.01 -16.88
N LEU A 550 -36.85 25.46 -17.08
CA LEU A 550 -36.00 25.81 -18.23
C LEU A 550 -36.62 25.32 -19.57
N ILE A 551 -37.20 24.12 -19.59
CA ILE A 551 -37.89 23.58 -20.77
C ILE A 551 -39.15 24.40 -21.08
N ASP A 552 -39.94 24.75 -20.07
CA ASP A 552 -41.15 25.57 -20.22
C ASP A 552 -40.85 26.96 -20.82
N TYR A 553 -39.64 27.49 -20.55
CA TYR A 553 -39.13 28.75 -21.09
C TYR A 553 -38.32 28.58 -22.40
N GLY A 554 -38.43 27.44 -23.07
CA GLY A 554 -37.98 27.22 -24.44
C GLY A 554 -36.57 26.64 -24.62
N ALA A 555 -35.95 26.10 -23.57
CA ALA A 555 -34.69 25.37 -23.73
C ALA A 555 -34.90 24.04 -24.47
N ASN A 556 -34.03 23.71 -25.44
CA ASN A 556 -34.13 22.47 -26.20
C ASN A 556 -33.43 21.30 -25.44
N PRO A 557 -34.15 20.26 -25.00
CA PRO A 557 -33.56 19.11 -24.29
C PRO A 557 -32.82 18.13 -25.23
N ASN A 558 -33.04 18.23 -26.55
CA ASN A 558 -32.39 17.42 -27.59
C ASN A 558 -31.11 18.07 -28.15
N ALA A 559 -30.62 19.14 -27.52
CA ALA A 559 -29.40 19.80 -27.97
C ALA A 559 -28.21 18.83 -27.86
N ARG A 560 -27.35 18.85 -28.87
CA ARG A 560 -26.05 18.16 -28.81
C ARG A 560 -25.02 19.13 -28.25
N LEU A 561 -24.34 18.74 -27.17
CA LEU A 561 -23.42 19.60 -26.42
C LEU A 561 -22.01 18.99 -26.37
N CYS A 562 -21.00 19.86 -26.33
CA CYS A 562 -19.60 19.53 -25.99
C CYS A 562 -19.27 20.23 -24.67
N THR A 563 -18.52 19.57 -23.77
CA THR A 563 -18.18 20.14 -22.44
C THR A 563 -16.73 20.62 -22.29
N ASP A 564 -15.98 20.67 -23.39
CA ASP A 564 -14.53 20.96 -23.42
C ASP A 564 -14.14 22.36 -22.95
N HIS A 565 -15.03 23.36 -23.06
CA HIS A 565 -14.72 24.78 -22.78
C HIS A 565 -15.88 25.53 -22.12
N ILE A 566 -16.53 24.94 -21.11
CA ILE A 566 -17.64 25.60 -20.42
C ILE A 566 -17.13 26.26 -19.14
N GLU A 567 -16.85 27.58 -19.21
CA GLU A 567 -16.45 28.43 -18.07
C GLU A 567 -17.40 28.28 -16.86
N LEU A 568 -18.67 27.94 -17.09
CA LEU A 568 -19.66 27.68 -16.02
C LEU A 568 -19.32 26.45 -15.15
N PHE A 569 -18.78 25.38 -15.75
CA PHE A 569 -18.41 24.17 -15.00
C PHE A 569 -17.18 24.41 -14.13
N ASP A 570 -16.21 25.17 -14.65
CA ASP A 570 -15.02 25.60 -13.92
C ASP A 570 -15.40 26.55 -12.77
N TYR A 571 -16.12 27.63 -13.08
CA TYR A 571 -16.48 28.68 -12.12
C TYR A 571 -17.27 28.19 -10.90
N PHE A 572 -18.16 27.20 -11.07
CA PHE A 572 -18.96 26.60 -9.98
C PHE A 572 -18.47 25.23 -9.52
N SER A 573 -17.38 24.69 -10.08
CA SER A 573 -16.89 23.34 -9.78
C SER A 573 -18.00 22.26 -9.93
N ILE A 574 -18.72 22.25 -11.05
CA ILE A 574 -19.85 21.32 -11.29
C ILE A 574 -19.33 19.90 -11.55
N PRO A 575 -19.84 18.86 -10.86
CA PRO A 575 -19.37 17.48 -11.02
C PRO A 575 -19.84 16.87 -12.36
N GLY A 576 -19.01 15.99 -12.93
CA GLY A 576 -19.33 15.17 -14.11
C GLY A 576 -18.14 15.02 -15.07
N PRO A 577 -18.04 13.90 -15.83
CA PRO A 577 -17.01 13.73 -16.84
C PRO A 577 -17.06 14.84 -17.89
N ARG A 578 -15.88 15.40 -18.21
CA ARG A 578 -15.74 16.26 -19.39
C ARG A 578 -15.65 15.36 -20.62
N PHE A 579 -16.59 15.53 -21.52
CA PHE A 579 -16.67 14.75 -22.75
C PHE A 579 -15.95 15.54 -23.83
N SER A 580 -14.78 15.04 -24.21
CA SER A 580 -14.00 15.60 -25.32
C SER A 580 -14.37 14.99 -26.65
N GLY A 581 -14.48 15.85 -27.66
CA GLY A 581 -14.79 15.45 -29.03
C GLY A 581 -16.24 15.67 -29.47
N SER A 582 -16.88 14.64 -30.03
CA SER A 582 -18.15 14.79 -30.77
C SER A 582 -19.34 15.12 -29.86
N ALA A 583 -20.12 16.14 -30.22
CA ALA A 583 -21.29 16.56 -29.47
C ALA A 583 -22.29 15.42 -29.23
N MET A 584 -22.63 15.13 -27.98
CA MET A 584 -23.57 14.07 -27.56
C MET A 584 -24.91 14.67 -27.13
N THR A 585 -25.96 13.85 -27.10
CA THR A 585 -27.26 14.27 -26.53
C THR A 585 -27.15 14.38 -25.01
N ILE A 586 -27.94 15.27 -24.40
CA ILE A 586 -27.99 15.45 -22.95
C ILE A 586 -28.36 14.12 -22.24
N LEU A 587 -29.25 13.31 -22.82
CA LEU A 587 -29.67 12.04 -22.24
C LEU A 587 -28.53 11.00 -22.19
N THR A 588 -27.81 10.83 -23.29
CA THR A 588 -26.67 9.89 -23.33
C THR A 588 -25.61 10.30 -22.30
N MET A 589 -25.30 11.59 -22.18
CA MET A 589 -24.38 12.10 -21.15
C MET A 589 -24.86 11.79 -19.72
N LEU A 590 -26.16 11.88 -19.45
CA LEU A 590 -26.73 11.55 -18.14
C LEU A 590 -26.69 10.03 -17.86
N LEU A 591 -26.97 9.18 -18.85
CA LEU A 591 -26.96 7.71 -18.68
C LEU A 591 -25.57 7.17 -18.29
N TYR A 592 -24.49 7.77 -18.81
CA TYR A 592 -23.13 7.46 -18.35
C TYR A 592 -22.89 7.85 -16.88
N GLN A 593 -23.54 8.91 -16.40
CA GLN A 593 -23.42 9.37 -15.01
C GLN A 593 -24.32 8.63 -14.03
N VAL A 594 -25.43 8.00 -14.47
CA VAL A 594 -26.35 7.26 -13.58
C VAL A 594 -25.62 6.11 -12.85
N ALA A 595 -24.67 5.45 -13.50
CA ALA A 595 -23.88 4.38 -12.87
C ALA A 595 -23.06 4.88 -11.66
N GLN A 596 -22.76 6.18 -11.61
CA GLN A 596 -22.04 6.83 -10.52
C GLN A 596 -23.02 7.48 -9.51
N HIS A 597 -24.23 7.90 -9.94
CA HIS A 597 -25.14 8.72 -9.15
C HIS A 597 -26.59 8.21 -9.14
N ASN A 598 -27.03 7.66 -8.00
CA ASN A 598 -28.40 7.16 -7.79
C ASN A 598 -29.55 8.19 -8.01
N PRO A 599 -29.42 9.51 -7.73
CA PRO A 599 -30.54 10.45 -7.88
C PRO A 599 -30.78 10.94 -9.33
N ILE A 600 -29.86 10.72 -10.27
CA ILE A 600 -30.00 11.19 -11.66
C ILE A 600 -31.15 10.51 -12.41
N LYS A 601 -31.63 9.35 -11.92
CA LYS A 601 -32.79 8.62 -12.47
C LYS A 601 -34.03 9.50 -12.63
N GLU A 602 -34.29 10.42 -11.69
CA GLU A 602 -35.46 11.30 -11.75
C GLU A 602 -35.33 12.31 -12.90
N SER A 603 -34.14 12.86 -13.10
CA SER A 603 -33.82 13.74 -14.23
C SER A 603 -33.98 13.01 -15.57
N VAL A 604 -33.49 11.77 -15.65
CA VAL A 604 -33.62 10.92 -16.86
C VAL A 604 -35.08 10.65 -17.20
N LEU A 605 -35.89 10.24 -16.21
CA LEU A 605 -37.31 10.01 -16.41
C LEU A 605 -38.01 11.28 -16.92
N LYS A 606 -37.72 12.43 -16.29
CA LYS A 606 -38.31 13.70 -16.66
C LYS A 606 -37.89 14.17 -18.05
N MET A 607 -36.66 13.90 -18.46
CA MET A 607 -36.17 14.16 -19.81
C MET A 607 -36.90 13.31 -20.85
N ILE A 608 -37.07 12.01 -20.61
CA ILE A 608 -37.82 11.11 -21.52
C ILE A 608 -39.28 11.56 -21.66
N GLN A 609 -39.94 11.94 -20.55
CA GLN A 609 -41.32 12.46 -20.57
C GLN A 609 -41.48 13.76 -21.38
N ASN A 610 -40.42 14.57 -21.49
CA ASN A 610 -40.41 15.78 -22.29
C ASN A 610 -40.10 15.51 -23.79
N GLY A 611 -40.08 14.24 -24.23
CA GLY A 611 -39.99 13.86 -25.65
C GLY A 611 -38.57 13.91 -26.21
N VAL A 612 -37.58 13.46 -25.44
CA VAL A 612 -36.19 13.37 -25.90
C VAL A 612 -36.00 12.23 -26.91
N VAL A 613 -35.17 12.46 -27.94
CA VAL A 613 -34.82 11.46 -28.95
C VAL A 613 -33.77 10.51 -28.39
N LEU A 614 -34.08 9.21 -28.40
CA LEU A 614 -33.17 8.15 -27.95
C LEU A 614 -32.09 7.90 -29.01
N SER A 615 -30.84 7.77 -28.56
CA SER A 615 -29.68 7.43 -29.39
C SER A 615 -29.42 5.92 -29.36
N TYR A 616 -28.62 5.42 -30.30
CA TYR A 616 -28.13 4.04 -30.31
C TYR A 616 -27.39 3.72 -29.00
N GLY A 617 -27.72 2.58 -28.37
CA GLY A 617 -27.19 2.13 -27.08
C GLY A 617 -27.93 2.65 -25.84
N ASP A 618 -28.80 3.66 -25.95
CA ASP A 618 -29.52 4.22 -24.79
C ASP A 618 -30.50 3.20 -24.18
N VAL A 619 -31.17 2.37 -25.00
CA VAL A 619 -32.15 1.37 -24.53
C VAL A 619 -31.43 0.17 -23.91
N ALA A 620 -30.29 -0.24 -24.49
CA ALA A 620 -29.43 -1.27 -23.90
C ALA A 620 -28.92 -0.85 -22.52
N ARG A 621 -28.43 0.39 -22.37
CA ARG A 621 -27.95 0.92 -21.09
C ARG A 621 -29.06 1.10 -20.05
N LEU A 622 -30.24 1.57 -20.45
CA LEU A 622 -31.42 1.64 -19.55
C LEU A 622 -31.83 0.26 -19.04
N SER A 623 -31.68 -0.77 -19.89
CA SER A 623 -32.00 -2.16 -19.59
C SER A 623 -30.98 -2.80 -18.63
N GLU A 624 -29.69 -2.53 -18.84
CA GLU A 624 -28.60 -2.93 -17.94
C GLU A 624 -28.79 -2.37 -16.53
N LEU A 625 -29.08 -1.06 -16.43
CA LEU A 625 -29.35 -0.37 -15.16
C LEU A 625 -30.70 -0.75 -14.53
N CYS A 626 -31.50 -1.61 -15.19
CA CYS A 626 -32.82 -2.05 -14.75
C CYS A 626 -33.76 -0.88 -14.37
N LEU A 627 -33.67 0.26 -15.07
CA LEU A 627 -34.50 1.44 -14.83
C LEU A 627 -35.90 1.26 -15.44
N HIS A 628 -36.69 0.33 -14.89
CA HIS A 628 -37.97 -0.11 -15.46
C HIS A 628 -38.92 1.05 -15.85
N THR A 629 -39.03 2.08 -15.01
CA THR A 629 -39.88 3.24 -15.30
C THR A 629 -39.37 4.07 -16.47
N CYS A 630 -38.06 4.31 -16.53
CA CYS A 630 -37.44 5.06 -17.62
C CYS A 630 -37.50 4.26 -18.94
N LEU A 631 -37.23 2.95 -18.88
CA LEU A 631 -37.31 2.06 -20.02
C LEU A 631 -38.73 1.95 -20.58
N LYS A 632 -39.75 1.85 -19.71
CA LYS A 632 -41.15 1.80 -20.13
C LYS A 632 -41.55 3.06 -20.89
N GLU A 633 -41.18 4.23 -20.37
CA GLU A 633 -41.43 5.48 -21.07
C GLU A 633 -40.61 5.54 -22.37
N ALA A 634 -39.32 5.18 -22.36
CA ALA A 634 -38.46 5.17 -23.55
C ALA A 634 -39.04 4.30 -24.70
N LEU A 635 -39.49 3.08 -24.39
CA LEU A 635 -40.15 2.20 -25.36
C LEU A 635 -41.47 2.79 -25.87
N SER A 636 -42.23 3.51 -25.02
CA SER A 636 -43.47 4.17 -25.44
C SER A 636 -43.25 5.36 -26.39
N VAL A 637 -42.08 6.02 -26.32
CA VAL A 637 -41.69 7.11 -27.24
C VAL A 637 -40.96 6.57 -28.49
N GLY A 638 -40.82 5.25 -28.63
CA GLY A 638 -40.31 4.60 -29.85
C GLY A 638 -38.86 4.10 -29.78
N GLY A 639 -38.33 3.81 -28.59
CA GLY A 639 -37.03 3.14 -28.45
C GLY A 639 -37.00 1.72 -29.02
N ASP A 640 -35.87 1.31 -29.58
CA ASP A 640 -35.67 -0.03 -30.16
C ASP A 640 -35.45 -1.08 -29.05
N PRO A 641 -36.33 -2.09 -28.89
CA PRO A 641 -36.15 -3.14 -27.89
C PRO A 641 -34.99 -4.11 -28.20
N ASN A 642 -34.45 -4.09 -29.43
CA ASN A 642 -33.32 -4.90 -29.88
C ASN A 642 -32.00 -4.11 -29.96
N ASP A 643 -31.98 -2.90 -29.40
CA ASP A 643 -30.77 -2.09 -29.25
C ASP A 643 -29.65 -2.89 -28.55
N ASP A 644 -28.41 -2.63 -28.94
CA ASP A 644 -27.23 -3.28 -28.40
C ASP A 644 -26.28 -2.26 -27.76
N ASP A 645 -25.44 -2.72 -26.83
CA ASP A 645 -24.55 -1.86 -26.05
C ASP A 645 -23.27 -1.43 -26.77
N GLY A 646 -23.15 -1.68 -28.09
CA GLY A 646 -21.95 -1.44 -28.89
C GLY A 646 -20.92 -2.58 -28.82
N TYR A 647 -21.08 -3.53 -27.89
CA TYR A 647 -20.29 -4.77 -27.80
C TYR A 647 -21.06 -5.98 -28.33
N GLY A 648 -22.27 -5.76 -28.86
CA GLY A 648 -23.13 -6.80 -29.41
C GLY A 648 -23.97 -7.53 -28.38
N ARG A 649 -24.04 -7.08 -27.11
CA ARG A 649 -25.04 -7.60 -26.16
C ARG A 649 -26.37 -6.88 -26.38
N THR A 650 -27.43 -7.64 -26.59
CA THR A 650 -28.77 -7.07 -26.74
C THR A 650 -29.27 -6.46 -25.44
N ALA A 651 -30.21 -5.52 -25.51
CA ALA A 651 -30.90 -4.97 -24.33
C ALA A 651 -31.47 -6.06 -23.41
N LEU A 652 -31.93 -7.18 -24.00
CA LEU A 652 -32.44 -8.36 -23.30
C LEU A 652 -31.34 -9.09 -22.51
N GLN A 653 -30.16 -9.27 -23.11
CA GLN A 653 -28.99 -9.87 -22.44
C GLN A 653 -28.43 -8.94 -21.36
N CYS A 654 -28.41 -7.62 -21.60
CA CYS A 654 -28.00 -6.59 -20.64
C CYS A 654 -28.90 -6.60 -19.39
N ALA A 655 -30.22 -6.70 -19.56
CA ALA A 655 -31.16 -6.82 -18.43
C ALA A 655 -30.93 -8.08 -17.57
N MET A 656 -30.33 -9.13 -18.15
CA MET A 656 -30.03 -10.41 -17.51
C MET A 656 -28.56 -10.57 -17.12
N ALA A 657 -27.75 -9.51 -17.20
CA ALA A 657 -26.36 -9.53 -16.78
C ALA A 657 -26.22 -9.88 -15.28
N ARG A 658 -25.17 -10.66 -14.96
CA ARG A 658 -24.86 -11.11 -13.60
C ARG A 658 -24.36 -9.98 -12.71
N HIS A 659 -23.63 -9.03 -13.28
CA HIS A 659 -23.12 -7.85 -12.57
C HIS A 659 -24.18 -6.77 -12.53
N PHE A 660 -24.61 -6.42 -11.31
CA PHE A 660 -25.48 -5.28 -11.06
C PHE A 660 -24.56 -4.08 -10.80
N SER A 661 -24.11 -3.39 -11.85
CA SER A 661 -23.27 -2.20 -11.71
C SER A 661 -24.14 -0.99 -11.37
N VAL A 662 -24.46 -0.85 -10.08
CA VAL A 662 -24.85 0.43 -9.48
C VAL A 662 -23.75 0.81 -8.51
N GLY A 663 -22.89 1.76 -8.91
CA GLY A 663 -21.93 2.41 -8.03
C GLY A 663 -20.61 1.67 -7.90
N VAL A 664 -19.58 2.28 -8.50
CA VAL A 664 -18.16 2.27 -8.12
C VAL A 664 -17.88 1.54 -6.79
N GLU A 665 -17.24 0.36 -6.89
CA GLU A 665 -16.21 0.00 -5.93
C GLU A 665 -15.16 1.09 -6.00
N LEU A 666 -15.21 2.02 -5.04
CA LEU A 666 -14.05 2.85 -4.80
C LEU A 666 -12.99 1.88 -4.27
N GLN A 667 -11.88 1.79 -5.01
CA GLN A 667 -10.57 1.67 -4.38
C GLN A 667 -10.42 2.79 -3.33
N THR A 668 -11.00 2.58 -2.17
CA THR A 668 -10.64 3.25 -0.93
C THR A 668 -10.41 2.17 0.10
N ASP A 669 -9.12 1.92 0.33
CA ASP A 669 -8.54 1.34 1.54
C ASP A 669 -9.18 0.06 2.10
N ILE A 670 -8.48 -1.04 1.82
CA ILE A 670 -8.33 -2.23 2.66
C ILE A 670 -8.05 -1.79 4.10
N SER A 671 -9.09 -1.58 4.90
CA SER A 671 -9.02 -1.61 6.37
C SER A 671 -10.41 -1.53 7.04
N VAL A 672 -11.34 -2.42 6.71
CA VAL A 672 -12.36 -2.91 7.66
C VAL A 672 -12.71 -4.35 7.27
N LEU A 673 -11.82 -5.28 7.61
CA LEU A 673 -12.21 -6.67 7.89
C LEU A 673 -12.88 -6.69 9.27
N PHE A 674 -13.74 -7.69 9.48
CA PHE A 674 -14.61 -7.96 10.65
C PHE A 674 -16.03 -7.39 10.55
N ASP A 675 -16.90 -8.14 9.86
CA ASP A 675 -17.84 -9.03 10.58
C ASP A 675 -18.36 -10.13 9.63
N GLU A 676 -17.68 -11.28 9.68
CA GLU A 676 -18.21 -12.56 9.20
C GLU A 676 -19.15 -13.13 10.26
N GLU A 677 -20.45 -13.03 10.06
CA GLU A 677 -21.41 -14.04 10.52
C GLU A 677 -22.74 -13.81 9.77
N TYR A 678 -23.35 -14.91 9.29
CA TYR A 678 -24.60 -15.00 8.52
C TYR A 678 -24.54 -14.95 6.98
N GLN A 679 -23.95 -15.98 6.38
CA GLN A 679 -24.53 -16.62 5.20
C GLN A 679 -24.80 -18.11 5.44
N THR A 680 -25.57 -18.38 6.49
CA THR A 680 -26.31 -19.64 6.64
C THR A 680 -27.75 -19.28 6.99
N ASP A 681 -28.68 -19.81 6.19
CA ASP A 681 -30.14 -19.77 6.36
C ASP A 681 -30.87 -18.42 6.19
N GLY A 682 -31.59 -18.30 5.06
CA GLY A 682 -33.03 -18.05 5.15
C GLY A 682 -33.56 -16.62 5.36
N CYS A 683 -32.79 -15.55 5.18
CA CYS A 683 -33.32 -14.19 5.12
C CYS A 683 -32.66 -13.35 4.02
N LEU A 684 -33.33 -13.19 2.89
CA LEU A 684 -32.96 -12.27 1.82
C LEU A 684 -33.11 -10.82 2.33
N SER A 685 -32.11 -9.97 2.12
CA SER A 685 -32.27 -8.53 2.33
C SER A 685 -33.38 -7.97 1.43
N PHE A 686 -34.18 -7.03 1.94
CA PHE A 686 -35.29 -6.38 1.21
C PHE A 686 -34.85 -5.84 -0.16
N ASP A 687 -33.62 -5.31 -0.24
CA ASP A 687 -33.03 -4.70 -1.44
C ASP A 687 -32.74 -5.71 -2.58
N ASN A 688 -32.45 -6.97 -2.26
CA ASN A 688 -32.23 -8.02 -3.28
C ASN A 688 -33.53 -8.61 -3.85
N GLN A 689 -34.63 -8.53 -3.10
CA GLN A 689 -35.95 -8.97 -3.56
C GLN A 689 -36.53 -8.00 -4.60
N ASP A 690 -36.41 -6.69 -4.37
CA ASP A 690 -36.85 -5.67 -5.31
C ASP A 690 -36.07 -5.73 -6.64
N LYS A 691 -34.75 -6.00 -6.61
CA LYS A 691 -33.94 -6.14 -7.82
C LYS A 691 -34.37 -7.30 -8.71
N ARG A 692 -34.72 -8.47 -8.15
CA ARG A 692 -35.25 -9.61 -8.93
C ARG A 692 -36.62 -9.32 -9.53
N VAL A 693 -37.46 -8.59 -8.80
CA VAL A 693 -38.77 -8.15 -9.31
C VAL A 693 -38.59 -7.16 -10.47
N MET A 694 -37.74 -6.15 -10.30
CA MET A 694 -37.46 -5.15 -11.34
C MET A 694 -36.81 -5.78 -12.58
N ARG A 695 -35.91 -6.75 -12.41
CA ARG A 695 -35.34 -7.51 -13.53
C ARG A 695 -36.42 -8.27 -14.30
N ARG A 696 -37.29 -9.02 -13.61
CA ARG A 696 -38.41 -9.72 -14.27
C ARG A 696 -39.34 -8.79 -15.01
N LEU A 697 -39.64 -7.62 -14.43
CA LEU A 697 -40.48 -6.61 -15.06
C LEU A 697 -39.81 -6.02 -16.31
N THR A 698 -38.51 -5.75 -16.24
CA THR A 698 -37.69 -5.24 -17.35
C THR A 698 -37.63 -6.25 -18.50
N VAL A 699 -37.32 -7.52 -18.23
CA VAL A 699 -37.27 -8.58 -19.25
C VAL A 699 -38.64 -8.83 -19.89
N LYS A 700 -39.72 -8.86 -19.08
CA LYS A 700 -41.09 -9.00 -19.61
C LYS A 700 -41.47 -7.82 -20.50
N LEU A 701 -41.10 -6.60 -20.11
CA LEU A 701 -41.37 -5.40 -20.88
C LEU A 701 -40.65 -5.43 -22.24
N LEU A 702 -39.38 -5.83 -22.28
CA LEU A 702 -38.60 -5.95 -23.52
C LEU A 702 -39.19 -7.01 -24.47
N ILE A 703 -39.52 -8.20 -23.96
CA ILE A 703 -40.16 -9.26 -24.78
C ILE A 703 -41.54 -8.81 -25.30
N GLN A 704 -42.33 -8.11 -24.48
CA GLN A 704 -43.61 -7.55 -24.92
C GLN A 704 -43.45 -6.44 -25.96
N ALA A 705 -42.34 -5.69 -25.92
CA ALA A 705 -42.00 -4.66 -26.89
C ALA A 705 -41.43 -5.25 -28.21
N GLY A 706 -41.06 -6.53 -28.25
CA GLY A 706 -40.57 -7.21 -29.44
C GLY A 706 -39.07 -7.54 -29.45
N ALA A 707 -38.43 -7.65 -28.27
CA ALA A 707 -37.05 -8.12 -28.17
C ALA A 707 -36.90 -9.58 -28.61
N GLU A 708 -35.91 -9.87 -29.46
CA GLU A 708 -35.56 -11.20 -29.93
C GLU A 708 -34.55 -11.89 -29.00
N MET A 709 -34.64 -13.22 -28.89
CA MET A 709 -33.66 -14.02 -28.15
C MET A 709 -32.57 -14.50 -29.11
N THR A 710 -31.32 -14.26 -28.75
CA THR A 710 -30.15 -14.49 -29.63
C THR A 710 -29.25 -15.63 -29.17
N GLY A 711 -29.47 -16.17 -27.97
CA GLY A 711 -28.69 -17.25 -27.35
C GLY A 711 -28.07 -16.83 -26.02
N GLY A 712 -27.99 -17.76 -25.08
CA GLY A 712 -27.46 -17.59 -23.73
C GLY A 712 -28.44 -17.06 -22.69
N GLU A 713 -29.63 -16.58 -23.09
CA GLU A 713 -30.60 -16.01 -22.15
C GLU A 713 -31.16 -17.07 -21.19
N VAL A 714 -31.40 -18.31 -21.64
CA VAL A 714 -31.90 -19.40 -20.78
C VAL A 714 -30.84 -19.80 -19.77
N VAL A 715 -29.58 -19.90 -20.19
CA VAL A 715 -28.43 -20.20 -19.32
C VAL A 715 -28.27 -19.14 -18.23
N ARG A 716 -28.35 -17.85 -18.59
CA ARG A 716 -28.29 -16.72 -17.64
C ARG A 716 -29.42 -16.78 -16.62
N VAL A 717 -30.65 -17.13 -17.03
CA VAL A 717 -31.79 -17.24 -16.10
C VAL A 717 -31.70 -18.45 -15.16
N ILE A 718 -31.19 -19.60 -15.64
CA ILE A 718 -30.89 -20.76 -14.79
C ILE A 718 -29.90 -20.36 -13.69
N CYS A 719 -28.84 -19.62 -14.05
CA CYS A 719 -27.85 -19.10 -13.12
C CYS A 719 -28.45 -18.11 -12.10
N LEU A 720 -29.47 -17.33 -12.49
CA LEU A 720 -30.18 -16.40 -11.60
C LEU A 720 -31.15 -17.07 -10.63
N ARG A 721 -31.42 -18.37 -10.80
CA ARG A 721 -32.37 -19.16 -10.00
C ARG A 721 -33.80 -18.62 -10.03
N ASP A 722 -34.22 -18.03 -11.14
CA ASP A 722 -35.55 -17.44 -11.30
C ASP A 722 -36.46 -18.35 -12.13
N LYS A 723 -37.03 -19.37 -11.50
CA LYS A 723 -37.95 -20.33 -12.13
C LYS A 723 -39.13 -19.66 -12.86
N PRO A 724 -39.81 -18.63 -12.30
CA PRO A 724 -40.83 -17.88 -13.04
C PRO A 724 -40.33 -17.25 -14.34
N LEU A 725 -39.13 -16.67 -14.33
CA LEU A 725 -38.53 -16.09 -15.53
C LEU A 725 -38.10 -17.17 -16.52
N LEU A 726 -37.58 -18.30 -16.05
CA LEU A 726 -37.20 -19.44 -16.88
C LEU A 726 -38.40 -19.98 -17.66
N LEU A 727 -39.52 -20.22 -16.96
CA LEU A 727 -40.75 -20.69 -17.58
C LEU A 727 -41.29 -19.68 -18.60
N PHE A 728 -41.15 -18.39 -18.32
CA PHE A 728 -41.53 -17.34 -19.25
C PHE A 728 -40.68 -17.37 -20.53
N LEU A 729 -39.35 -17.46 -20.43
CA LEU A 729 -38.49 -17.55 -21.61
C LEU A 729 -38.77 -18.81 -22.44
N LEU A 730 -38.98 -19.97 -21.80
CA LEU A 730 -39.33 -21.22 -22.49
C LEU A 730 -40.67 -21.12 -23.23
N GLN A 731 -41.65 -20.38 -22.71
CA GLN A 731 -42.92 -20.13 -23.39
C GLN A 731 -42.78 -19.22 -24.62
N HIS A 732 -41.75 -18.38 -24.65
CA HIS A 732 -41.53 -17.38 -25.68
C HIS A 732 -40.44 -17.76 -26.70
N GLY A 733 -39.95 -19.02 -26.69
CA GLY A 733 -39.02 -19.55 -27.70
C GLY A 733 -37.64 -19.98 -27.18
N GLY A 734 -37.37 -19.87 -25.87
CA GLY A 734 -36.11 -20.34 -25.28
C GLY A 734 -36.00 -21.87 -25.28
N THR A 735 -34.77 -22.40 -25.38
CA THR A 735 -34.52 -23.86 -25.39
C THR A 735 -33.61 -24.30 -24.24
N LEU A 736 -33.77 -25.53 -23.76
CA LEU A 736 -32.88 -26.12 -22.73
C LEU A 736 -31.55 -26.63 -23.29
N THR A 737 -31.32 -26.49 -24.60
CA THR A 737 -30.05 -26.75 -25.29
C THR A 737 -29.25 -25.47 -25.51
N ASP A 738 -29.70 -24.37 -24.91
CA ASP A 738 -29.07 -23.06 -25.02
C ASP A 738 -27.66 -23.07 -24.40
N VAL A 739 -26.78 -22.29 -25.02
CA VAL A 739 -25.37 -22.15 -24.67
C VAL A 739 -25.06 -20.66 -24.65
N ASP A 740 -24.45 -20.19 -23.56
CA ASP A 740 -24.06 -18.78 -23.45
C ASP A 740 -22.77 -18.45 -24.24
N ASP A 741 -22.42 -17.17 -24.22
CA ASP A 741 -21.21 -16.59 -24.82
C ASP A 741 -19.91 -17.23 -24.31
N THR A 742 -19.92 -17.94 -23.18
CA THR A 742 -18.76 -18.64 -22.60
C THR A 742 -18.68 -20.12 -22.97
N GLY A 743 -19.68 -20.63 -23.71
CA GLY A 743 -19.81 -22.06 -24.01
C GLY A 743 -20.44 -22.87 -22.88
N ARG A 744 -21.03 -22.22 -21.86
CA ARG A 744 -21.70 -22.90 -20.74
C ARG A 744 -23.10 -23.34 -21.16
N GLY A 745 -23.38 -24.63 -20.99
CA GLY A 745 -24.71 -25.20 -21.26
C GLY A 745 -25.66 -25.15 -20.06
N CYS A 746 -26.95 -25.41 -20.33
CA CYS A 746 -28.00 -25.42 -19.30
C CYS A 746 -27.76 -26.43 -18.17
N LEU A 747 -27.19 -27.62 -18.44
CA LEU A 747 -26.86 -28.62 -17.40
C LEU A 747 -25.74 -28.14 -16.47
N GLU A 748 -24.68 -27.54 -17.02
CA GLU A 748 -23.58 -26.98 -16.23
C GLU A 748 -24.09 -25.83 -15.33
N ALA A 749 -24.87 -24.91 -15.90
CA ALA A 749 -25.52 -23.83 -15.17
C ALA A 749 -26.45 -24.34 -14.06
N GLU A 750 -27.17 -25.43 -14.27
CA GLU A 750 -28.06 -26.02 -13.28
C GLU A 750 -27.31 -26.63 -12.09
N ILE A 751 -26.24 -27.38 -12.35
CA ILE A 751 -25.38 -27.97 -11.31
C ILE A 751 -24.73 -26.87 -10.48
N GLU A 752 -24.30 -25.79 -11.13
CA GLU A 752 -23.79 -24.60 -10.46
C GLU A 752 -24.87 -23.87 -9.64
N ALA A 753 -26.09 -23.72 -10.15
CA ALA A 753 -27.12 -22.91 -9.53
C ALA A 753 -27.87 -23.63 -8.38
N ARG A 754 -27.90 -24.97 -8.35
CA ARG A 754 -28.73 -25.78 -7.42
C ARG A 754 -30.19 -25.31 -7.42
N ASN A 755 -30.86 -25.39 -8.56
CA ASN A 755 -32.31 -25.19 -8.60
C ASN A 755 -33.03 -26.48 -8.13
N GLU A 756 -34.33 -26.56 -8.39
CA GLU A 756 -35.17 -27.68 -7.95
C GLU A 756 -34.73 -28.99 -8.61
N PRO A 757 -34.68 -30.13 -7.89
CA PRO A 757 -34.22 -31.42 -8.42
C PRO A 757 -34.90 -31.84 -9.74
N SER A 758 -36.16 -31.45 -9.92
CA SER A 758 -36.92 -31.71 -11.15
C SER A 758 -36.30 -31.13 -12.42
N LEU A 759 -35.62 -29.97 -12.35
CA LEU A 759 -35.00 -29.35 -13.51
C LEU A 759 -33.70 -30.08 -13.87
N GLN A 760 -32.92 -30.44 -12.86
CA GLN A 760 -31.73 -31.26 -13.01
C GLN A 760 -32.05 -32.64 -13.61
N GLU A 761 -33.08 -33.34 -13.12
CA GLU A 761 -33.53 -34.61 -13.72
C GLU A 761 -33.88 -34.48 -15.21
N VAL A 762 -34.57 -33.41 -15.60
CA VAL A 762 -34.93 -33.15 -17.01
C VAL A 762 -33.68 -32.92 -17.87
N LEU A 763 -32.68 -32.20 -17.36
CA LEU A 763 -31.43 -31.95 -18.07
C LEU A 763 -30.53 -33.20 -18.12
N GLU A 764 -30.55 -34.04 -17.07
CA GLU A 764 -29.85 -35.34 -16.99
C GLU A 764 -30.45 -36.42 -17.92
N MET A 765 -31.71 -36.31 -18.32
CA MET A 765 -32.37 -37.27 -19.23
C MET A 765 -32.09 -36.99 -20.73
N GLN A 766 -31.44 -35.87 -21.07
CA GLN A 766 -31.13 -35.53 -22.46
C GLN A 766 -29.95 -36.37 -23.01
N GLU A 767 -30.02 -36.83 -24.26
CA GLU A 767 -28.98 -37.69 -24.87
C GLU A 767 -27.80 -36.94 -25.51
N TYR A 768 -27.68 -35.63 -25.28
CA TYR A 768 -26.64 -34.81 -25.90
C TYR A 768 -25.26 -35.06 -25.29
N SER A 769 -24.22 -34.98 -26.13
CA SER A 769 -22.84 -35.08 -25.69
C SER A 769 -22.47 -33.91 -24.77
N ILE A 770 -21.82 -34.20 -23.65
CA ILE A 770 -21.33 -33.19 -22.70
C ILE A 770 -19.83 -32.98 -22.83
N ASP A 771 -19.36 -31.77 -22.49
CA ASP A 771 -17.94 -31.48 -22.28
C ASP A 771 -17.57 -31.66 -20.79
N ALA A 772 -16.39 -31.17 -20.39
CA ALA A 772 -15.89 -31.33 -19.01
C ALA A 772 -16.41 -30.28 -18.01
N GLY A 773 -17.19 -29.29 -18.45
CA GLY A 773 -17.76 -28.25 -17.57
C GLY A 773 -18.68 -28.82 -16.48
N PRO A 774 -19.65 -29.69 -16.81
CA PRO A 774 -20.47 -30.38 -15.81
C PRO A 774 -19.68 -31.20 -14.78
N PHE A 775 -18.53 -31.78 -15.16
CA PHE A 775 -17.64 -32.46 -14.22
C PHE A 775 -17.02 -31.48 -13.23
N CYS A 776 -16.51 -30.34 -13.71
CA CYS A 776 -15.97 -29.30 -12.85
C CYS A 776 -17.03 -28.80 -11.84
N ALA A 777 -18.26 -28.54 -12.32
CA ALA A 777 -19.38 -28.12 -11.50
C ALA A 777 -19.72 -29.17 -10.42
N ALA A 778 -19.88 -30.45 -10.80
CA ALA A 778 -20.25 -31.51 -9.89
C ALA A 778 -19.16 -31.79 -8.83
N ILE A 779 -17.88 -31.75 -9.22
CA ILE A 779 -16.74 -31.97 -8.33
C ILE A 779 -16.59 -30.81 -7.34
N GLN A 780 -16.68 -29.54 -7.79
CA GLN A 780 -16.63 -28.38 -6.91
C GLN A 780 -17.76 -28.42 -5.87
N ARG A 781 -18.94 -28.92 -6.28
CA ARG A 781 -20.10 -29.13 -5.39
C ARG A 781 -19.98 -30.37 -4.49
N GLN A 782 -18.95 -31.20 -4.69
CA GLN A 782 -18.74 -32.48 -4.01
C GLN A 782 -19.91 -33.47 -4.17
N ASP A 783 -20.66 -33.40 -5.28
CA ASP A 783 -21.72 -34.35 -5.61
C ASP A 783 -21.15 -35.55 -6.38
N TRP A 784 -20.56 -36.48 -5.63
CA TRP A 784 -19.89 -37.65 -6.18
C TRP A 784 -20.84 -38.61 -6.90
N ALA A 785 -22.11 -38.67 -6.49
CA ALA A 785 -23.11 -39.52 -7.14
C ALA A 785 -23.47 -38.96 -8.52
N LEU A 786 -23.56 -37.63 -8.66
CA LEU A 786 -23.73 -36.98 -9.95
C LEU A 786 -22.51 -37.20 -10.86
N VAL A 787 -21.29 -37.08 -10.33
CA VAL A 787 -20.06 -37.35 -11.11
C VAL A 787 -20.08 -38.76 -11.71
N GLU A 788 -20.50 -39.77 -10.94
CA GLU A 788 -20.65 -41.15 -11.43
C GLU A 788 -21.68 -41.26 -12.57
N ARG A 789 -22.83 -40.60 -12.46
CA ARG A 789 -23.83 -40.56 -13.54
C ARG A 789 -23.32 -39.86 -14.80
N LEU A 790 -22.52 -38.80 -14.65
CA LEU A 790 -21.94 -38.10 -15.80
C LEU A 790 -20.97 -38.99 -16.59
N PHE A 791 -20.29 -39.96 -15.96
CA PHE A 791 -19.45 -40.93 -16.67
C PHE A 791 -20.25 -41.87 -17.59
N GLU A 792 -21.55 -42.06 -17.36
CA GLU A 792 -22.40 -42.93 -18.18
C GLU A 792 -22.80 -42.29 -19.53
N ARG A 793 -22.53 -40.99 -19.72
CA ARG A 793 -22.90 -40.24 -20.93
C ARG A 793 -21.85 -40.31 -22.04
N ALA A 794 -22.30 -40.06 -23.27
CA ALA A 794 -21.41 -39.87 -24.42
C ALA A 794 -20.65 -38.55 -24.28
N HIS A 795 -19.32 -38.60 -24.44
CA HIS A 795 -18.43 -37.45 -24.33
C HIS A 795 -18.00 -36.99 -25.72
N GLN A 796 -17.89 -35.67 -25.92
CA GLN A 796 -17.26 -35.17 -27.14
C GLN A 796 -15.77 -35.55 -27.14
N PRO A 797 -15.24 -36.20 -28.19
CA PRO A 797 -13.83 -36.53 -28.27
C PRO A 797 -13.04 -35.24 -28.50
N THR A 798 -12.24 -34.85 -27.52
CA THR A 798 -11.39 -33.65 -27.63
C THR A 798 -9.96 -33.96 -27.19
N THR A 799 -8.99 -33.36 -27.87
CA THR A 799 -7.61 -33.28 -27.39
C THR A 799 -7.63 -32.52 -26.06
N CYS A 800 -7.15 -33.12 -24.97
CA CYS A 800 -7.41 -32.67 -23.60
C CYS A 800 -7.51 -31.16 -23.45
N HIS A 801 -8.74 -30.71 -23.24
CA HIS A 801 -9.04 -29.31 -23.01
C HIS A 801 -8.68 -28.95 -21.57
N LEU A 802 -8.30 -27.69 -21.37
CA LEU A 802 -8.03 -27.06 -20.08
C LEU A 802 -9.09 -27.35 -19.00
N LEU A 803 -10.36 -27.54 -19.40
CA LEU A 803 -11.48 -27.93 -18.53
C LEU A 803 -11.32 -29.35 -17.94
N GLU A 804 -10.79 -30.31 -18.72
CA GLU A 804 -10.53 -31.66 -18.23
C GLU A 804 -9.40 -31.69 -17.20
N GLY A 805 -8.34 -30.91 -17.42
CA GLY A 805 -7.29 -30.68 -16.43
C GLY A 805 -7.83 -30.04 -15.14
N THR A 806 -8.77 -29.11 -15.27
CA THR A 806 -9.47 -28.46 -14.14
C THR A 806 -10.27 -29.47 -13.32
N ALA A 807 -11.05 -30.35 -13.96
CA ALA A 807 -11.79 -31.40 -13.27
C ALA A 807 -10.86 -32.36 -12.50
N VAL A 808 -9.72 -32.75 -13.10
CA VAL A 808 -8.72 -33.61 -12.44
C VAL A 808 -8.11 -32.91 -11.22
N GLY A 809 -7.71 -31.63 -11.36
CA GLY A 809 -7.14 -30.86 -10.26
C GLY A 809 -8.14 -30.64 -9.11
N LEU A 810 -9.40 -30.35 -9.42
CA LEU A 810 -10.47 -30.24 -8.41
C LEU A 810 -10.71 -31.57 -7.67
N ALA A 811 -10.72 -32.70 -8.37
CA ALA A 811 -10.88 -34.02 -7.75
C ALA A 811 -9.69 -34.36 -6.85
N ALA A 812 -8.48 -33.99 -7.25
CA ALA A 812 -7.27 -34.14 -6.44
C ALA A 812 -7.32 -33.27 -5.17
N GLY A 813 -7.75 -32.01 -5.27
CA GLY A 813 -7.93 -31.12 -4.12
C GLY A 813 -9.02 -31.59 -3.15
N ALA A 814 -10.06 -32.26 -3.65
CA ALA A 814 -11.10 -32.87 -2.83
C ALA A 814 -10.67 -34.19 -2.15
N GLY A 815 -9.50 -34.76 -2.51
CA GLY A 815 -9.00 -36.02 -1.96
C GLY A 815 -9.76 -37.27 -2.42
N GLN A 816 -10.58 -37.19 -3.47
CA GLN A 816 -11.36 -38.33 -3.97
C GLN A 816 -10.56 -39.18 -4.96
N LEU A 817 -9.73 -40.08 -4.41
CA LEU A 817 -8.81 -40.90 -5.21
C LEU A 817 -9.50 -41.80 -6.24
N THR A 818 -10.69 -42.33 -5.94
CA THR A 818 -11.43 -43.22 -6.86
C THR A 818 -11.93 -42.47 -8.11
N ILE A 819 -12.45 -41.26 -7.92
CA ILE A 819 -12.91 -40.39 -9.01
C ILE A 819 -11.71 -39.83 -9.76
N LEU A 820 -10.66 -39.43 -9.04
CA LEU A 820 -9.40 -39.00 -9.64
C LEU A 820 -8.84 -40.09 -10.56
N GLU A 821 -8.80 -41.36 -10.11
CA GLU A 821 -8.36 -42.49 -10.94
C GLU A 821 -9.24 -42.66 -12.19
N LYS A 822 -10.57 -42.57 -12.07
CA LYS A 822 -11.50 -42.66 -13.21
C LYS A 822 -11.35 -41.51 -14.21
N LEU A 823 -11.11 -40.28 -13.74
CA LEU A 823 -10.82 -39.16 -14.61
C LEU A 823 -9.48 -39.38 -15.33
N LEU A 824 -8.46 -39.84 -14.61
CA LEU A 824 -7.13 -40.09 -15.17
C LEU A 824 -7.09 -41.24 -16.18
N THR A 825 -7.91 -42.29 -16.04
CA THR A 825 -7.96 -43.42 -16.99
C THR A 825 -8.51 -43.05 -18.36
N ARG A 826 -9.18 -41.90 -18.48
CA ARG A 826 -9.65 -41.36 -19.77
C ARG A 826 -8.50 -40.91 -20.67
N PHE A 827 -7.35 -40.55 -20.10
CA PHE A 827 -6.21 -40.03 -20.84
C PHE A 827 -5.21 -41.15 -21.14
N THR A 828 -5.00 -41.43 -22.43
CA THR A 828 -4.07 -42.47 -22.90
C THR A 828 -2.62 -41.98 -23.03
N GLN A 829 -2.39 -40.66 -23.03
CA GLN A 829 -1.07 -40.03 -23.11
C GLN A 829 -0.76 -39.24 -21.82
N HIS A 830 0.36 -39.56 -21.18
CA HIS A 830 0.79 -38.95 -19.92
C HIS A 830 1.21 -37.47 -20.04
N SER A 831 1.62 -37.02 -21.23
CA SER A 831 2.11 -35.65 -21.49
C SER A 831 1.03 -34.57 -21.52
N VAL A 832 -0.23 -34.97 -21.32
CA VAL A 832 -1.40 -34.16 -21.62
C VAL A 832 -1.93 -33.40 -20.39
N LEU A 833 -1.61 -33.88 -19.19
CA LEU A 833 -2.04 -33.31 -17.90
C LEU A 833 -1.07 -32.21 -17.41
N SER A 834 -0.97 -31.13 -18.18
CA SER A 834 0.00 -30.06 -17.88
C SER A 834 -0.63 -28.83 -17.23
N SER A 835 -1.87 -28.48 -17.59
CA SER A 835 -2.54 -27.26 -17.13
C SER A 835 -3.99 -27.47 -16.71
N ALA A 836 -4.46 -26.58 -15.83
CA ALA A 836 -5.82 -26.43 -15.36
C ALA A 836 -6.14 -24.93 -15.27
N ILE A 837 -7.43 -24.58 -15.33
CA ILE A 837 -7.89 -23.25 -14.95
C ILE A 837 -7.83 -23.15 -13.43
N LEU A 838 -7.30 -22.04 -12.92
CA LEU A 838 -7.10 -21.83 -11.50
C LEU A 838 -8.06 -20.75 -10.97
N PRO A 839 -8.72 -20.94 -9.81
CA PRO A 839 -9.57 -19.95 -9.16
C PRO A 839 -8.72 -19.00 -8.30
N ILE A 840 -7.74 -18.34 -8.90
CA ILE A 840 -6.82 -17.44 -8.21
C ILE A 840 -6.86 -16.06 -8.86
N GLY A 841 -6.66 -15.02 -8.07
CA GLY A 841 -6.50 -13.65 -8.55
C GLY A 841 -5.08 -13.17 -8.28
N PHE A 842 -4.69 -12.09 -8.97
CA PHE A 842 -3.47 -11.36 -8.67
C PHE A 842 -3.86 -9.99 -8.10
N GLU A 843 -3.68 -9.80 -6.80
CA GLU A 843 -3.80 -8.47 -6.19
C GLU A 843 -2.40 -7.99 -5.76
N ARG A 844 -1.97 -6.85 -6.30
CA ARG A 844 -0.70 -6.17 -5.91
C ARG A 844 0.51 -7.11 -5.88
N ASP A 845 0.61 -8.00 -6.87
CA ASP A 845 1.73 -8.94 -7.06
C ASP A 845 1.76 -10.14 -6.09
N ASN A 846 0.67 -10.40 -5.36
CA ASN A 846 0.50 -11.61 -4.56
C ASN A 846 -0.57 -12.51 -5.16
N ILE A 847 -0.35 -13.83 -5.06
CA ILE A 847 -1.37 -14.82 -5.36
C ILE A 847 -2.33 -14.84 -4.17
N GLU A 848 -3.48 -14.20 -4.35
CA GLU A 848 -4.55 -14.25 -3.37
C GLU A 848 -5.54 -15.35 -3.76
N VAL A 849 -5.77 -16.24 -2.80
CA VAL A 849 -6.83 -17.24 -2.85
C VAL A 849 -7.96 -16.64 -2.01
N HIS A 850 -8.80 -15.78 -2.58
CA HIS A 850 -9.97 -15.36 -1.81
C HIS A 850 -10.89 -16.57 -1.67
N ASP A 851 -11.41 -16.78 -0.46
CA ASP A 851 -12.37 -17.84 -0.19
C ASP A 851 -13.62 -17.68 -1.08
N GLU A 852 -13.98 -16.45 -1.44
CA GLU A 852 -15.02 -16.13 -2.42
C GLU A 852 -14.74 -16.71 -3.81
N TYR A 853 -13.48 -16.77 -4.27
CA TYR A 853 -13.11 -17.32 -5.59
C TYR A 853 -13.04 -18.84 -5.59
N ARG A 854 -12.54 -19.44 -4.50
CA ARG A 854 -12.53 -20.90 -4.32
C ARG A 854 -13.94 -21.49 -4.41
N ASP A 855 -14.91 -20.78 -3.83
CA ASP A 855 -16.31 -21.16 -3.81
C ASP A 855 -17.15 -20.56 -4.94
N ARG A 856 -16.56 -19.71 -5.80
CA ARG A 856 -17.22 -19.17 -7.00
C ARG A 856 -17.50 -20.29 -7.98
N ALA A 857 -18.79 -20.62 -8.13
CA ALA A 857 -19.24 -21.61 -9.10
C ALA A 857 -18.94 -21.15 -10.53
N GLY A 858 -18.30 -22.02 -11.32
CA GLY A 858 -18.11 -21.81 -12.76
C GLY A 858 -16.92 -20.95 -13.16
N PHE A 859 -15.91 -20.81 -12.30
CA PHE A 859 -14.72 -19.97 -12.59
C PHE A 859 -14.00 -20.37 -13.89
N TRP A 860 -14.11 -21.64 -14.30
CA TRP A 860 -13.53 -22.20 -15.53
C TRP A 860 -14.23 -21.75 -16.84
N ARG A 861 -15.34 -21.00 -16.74
CA ARG A 861 -16.07 -20.40 -17.88
C ARG A 861 -16.06 -18.88 -17.88
N THR A 862 -15.35 -18.23 -16.96
CA THR A 862 -15.43 -16.76 -16.83
C THR A 862 -14.57 -16.09 -17.90
N ALA A 863 -15.19 -15.43 -18.89
CA ALA A 863 -14.47 -14.55 -19.80
C ALA A 863 -13.83 -13.39 -19.02
N PRO A 864 -12.69 -12.84 -19.49
CA PRO A 864 -12.15 -11.60 -18.92
C PRO A 864 -13.22 -10.51 -19.00
N ASP A 865 -13.44 -9.85 -17.88
CA ASP A 865 -14.34 -8.72 -17.72
C ASP A 865 -13.88 -7.48 -18.51
N GLU A 866 -14.81 -6.53 -18.73
CA GLU A 866 -14.62 -5.31 -19.54
C GLU A 866 -13.49 -4.39 -19.02
N GLU A 867 -13.07 -4.56 -17.76
CA GLU A 867 -12.00 -3.80 -17.12
C GLU A 867 -10.63 -4.51 -17.19
N GLY A 868 -10.58 -5.73 -17.74
CA GLY A 868 -9.36 -6.51 -17.89
C GLY A 868 -8.75 -7.00 -16.58
N GLU A 869 -9.51 -7.04 -15.48
CA GLU A 869 -9.00 -7.42 -14.16
C GLU A 869 -8.87 -8.93 -13.96
N TYR A 870 -9.67 -9.76 -14.64
CA TYR A 870 -9.66 -11.21 -14.46
C TYR A 870 -9.03 -11.96 -15.63
N PHE A 871 -7.82 -12.50 -15.42
CA PHE A 871 -7.17 -13.39 -16.36
C PHE A 871 -7.69 -14.83 -16.21
N HIS A 872 -7.94 -15.51 -17.33
CA HIS A 872 -7.97 -16.98 -17.37
C HIS A 872 -6.58 -17.52 -17.01
N ILE A 873 -6.33 -17.79 -15.73
CA ILE A 873 -5.01 -18.25 -15.27
C ILE A 873 -4.91 -19.75 -15.46
N GLU A 874 -4.03 -20.14 -16.37
CA GLU A 874 -3.61 -21.52 -16.57
C GLU A 874 -2.40 -21.83 -15.68
N GLY A 875 -2.47 -22.92 -14.91
CA GLY A 875 -1.34 -23.41 -14.15
C GLY A 875 -1.45 -24.89 -13.80
N SER A 876 -0.52 -25.37 -12.98
CA SER A 876 -0.37 -26.79 -12.66
C SER A 876 -1.59 -27.34 -11.91
N LEU A 877 -1.94 -28.59 -12.20
CA LEU A 877 -2.96 -29.34 -11.45
C LEU A 877 -2.59 -29.49 -9.97
N LEU A 878 -1.28 -29.44 -9.66
CA LEU A 878 -0.79 -29.46 -8.28
C LEU A 878 -1.24 -28.23 -7.48
N THR A 879 -1.49 -27.10 -8.14
CA THR A 879 -2.04 -25.89 -7.50
C THR A 879 -3.42 -26.16 -6.92
N LEU A 880 -4.35 -26.69 -7.72
CA LEU A 880 -5.69 -27.08 -7.26
C LEU A 880 -5.64 -28.14 -6.16
N ALA A 881 -4.70 -29.09 -6.26
CA ALA A 881 -4.50 -30.09 -5.23
C ALA A 881 -3.95 -29.49 -3.92
N ALA A 882 -3.07 -28.47 -4.00
CA ALA A 882 -2.52 -27.77 -2.84
C ALA A 882 -3.54 -26.84 -2.15
N LEU A 883 -4.53 -26.33 -2.89
CA LEU A 883 -5.68 -25.63 -2.33
C LEU A 883 -6.64 -26.55 -1.56
N GLY A 884 -6.52 -27.87 -1.77
CA GLY A 884 -7.33 -28.90 -1.14
C GLY A 884 -7.19 -29.01 0.38
N GLN A 885 -8.10 -29.78 1.00
CA GLN A 885 -8.05 -30.06 2.43
C GLN A 885 -7.10 -31.21 2.80
N ASP A 886 -6.56 -31.94 1.82
CA ASP A 886 -5.69 -33.10 2.03
C ASP A 886 -4.55 -33.16 1.00
N THR A 887 -3.49 -33.87 1.34
CA THR A 887 -2.27 -34.07 0.53
C THR A 887 -2.31 -35.34 -0.33
N SER A 888 -3.33 -36.19 -0.20
CA SER A 888 -3.42 -37.48 -0.92
C SER A 888 -3.51 -37.32 -2.44
N GLY A 889 -4.38 -36.44 -2.93
CA GLY A 889 -4.49 -36.13 -4.36
C GLY A 889 -3.21 -35.50 -4.90
N PHE A 890 -2.59 -34.60 -4.12
CA PHE A 890 -1.28 -34.01 -4.45
C PHE A 890 -0.20 -35.09 -4.60
N ARG A 891 -0.15 -36.07 -3.69
CA ARG A 891 0.76 -37.23 -3.77
C ARG A 891 0.52 -38.06 -5.03
N GLU A 892 -0.73 -38.36 -5.39
CA GLU A 892 -1.00 -39.17 -6.58
C GLU A 892 -0.64 -38.42 -7.86
N LEU A 893 -0.92 -37.12 -7.95
CA LEU A 893 -0.46 -36.31 -9.07
C LEU A 893 1.08 -36.28 -9.19
N LEU A 894 1.81 -36.14 -8.07
CA LEU A 894 3.28 -36.25 -8.07
C LEU A 894 3.75 -37.64 -8.53
N ARG A 895 3.10 -38.71 -8.09
CA ARG A 895 3.41 -40.09 -8.51
C ARG A 895 3.28 -40.27 -10.03
N ARG A 896 2.36 -39.54 -10.65
CA ARG A 896 2.13 -39.55 -12.12
C ARG A 896 3.08 -38.63 -12.89
N GLY A 897 3.97 -37.90 -12.21
CA GLY A 897 4.99 -37.06 -12.83
C GLY A 897 4.57 -35.60 -13.05
N CYS A 898 3.48 -35.14 -12.43
CA CYS A 898 3.12 -33.72 -12.46
C CYS A 898 4.24 -32.87 -11.82
N CYS A 899 4.58 -31.76 -12.46
CA CYS A 899 5.65 -30.86 -12.00
C CYS A 899 5.07 -29.66 -11.25
N MET A 900 5.87 -29.13 -10.32
CA MET A 900 5.59 -27.85 -9.68
C MET A 900 5.69 -26.70 -10.69
N ASP A 901 4.96 -25.62 -10.44
CA ASP A 901 5.13 -24.32 -11.07
C ASP A 901 5.22 -23.23 -9.98
N THR A 902 5.48 -21.99 -10.39
CA THR A 902 5.61 -20.85 -9.46
C THR A 902 4.35 -20.64 -8.62
N ILE A 903 3.18 -20.86 -9.22
CA ILE A 903 1.89 -20.73 -8.55
C ILE A 903 1.73 -21.80 -7.47
N ALA A 904 2.00 -23.07 -7.77
CA ALA A 904 1.94 -24.15 -6.80
C ALA A 904 2.93 -23.93 -5.65
N TRP A 905 4.12 -23.41 -5.92
CA TRP A 905 5.07 -23.04 -4.87
C TRP A 905 4.53 -21.94 -3.96
N SER A 906 3.89 -20.92 -4.52
CA SER A 906 3.25 -19.86 -3.75
C SER A 906 2.17 -20.42 -2.82
N ILE A 907 1.27 -21.27 -3.34
CA ILE A 907 0.21 -21.89 -2.52
C ILE A 907 0.81 -22.77 -1.42
N VAL A 908 1.82 -23.60 -1.74
CA VAL A 908 2.50 -24.42 -0.73
C VAL A 908 3.20 -23.57 0.33
N ALA A 909 3.79 -22.43 -0.05
CA ALA A 909 4.45 -21.52 0.89
C ALA A 909 3.44 -20.87 1.85
N GLN A 910 2.23 -20.56 1.39
CA GLN A 910 1.12 -20.00 2.18
C GLN A 910 0.44 -21.06 3.06
N SER A 911 0.50 -22.34 2.70
CA SER A 911 -0.18 -23.42 3.42
C SER A 911 0.40 -23.69 4.82
N GLU A 912 -0.48 -23.86 5.80
CA GLU A 912 -0.13 -24.35 7.15
C GLU A 912 0.52 -25.74 7.13
N ARG A 913 0.22 -26.55 6.09
CA ARG A 913 0.75 -27.90 5.90
C ARG A 913 1.99 -27.95 5.02
N SER A 914 2.67 -26.83 4.83
CA SER A 914 3.91 -26.76 4.03
C SER A 914 4.93 -27.85 4.39
N SER A 915 5.05 -28.26 5.66
CA SER A 915 5.93 -29.37 6.08
C SER A 915 5.58 -30.71 5.41
N ASP A 916 4.30 -30.99 5.22
CA ASP A 916 3.81 -32.25 4.67
C ASP A 916 4.03 -32.28 3.15
N TYR A 917 3.72 -31.18 2.46
CA TYR A 917 4.06 -31.00 1.04
C TYR A 917 5.57 -31.12 0.81
N LEU A 918 6.40 -30.48 1.65
CA LEU A 918 7.86 -30.61 1.57
C LEU A 918 8.36 -32.05 1.81
N HIS A 919 7.67 -32.83 2.64
CA HIS A 919 7.99 -34.25 2.80
C HIS A 919 7.69 -35.03 1.51
N LEU A 920 6.54 -34.78 0.88
CA LEU A 920 6.16 -35.41 -0.38
C LEU A 920 7.11 -35.02 -1.53
N LEU A 921 7.45 -33.74 -1.67
CA LEU A 921 8.38 -33.26 -2.70
C LEU A 921 9.78 -33.90 -2.53
N ARG A 922 10.25 -34.08 -1.29
CA ARG A 922 11.48 -34.82 -0.99
C ARG A 922 11.38 -36.32 -1.28
N GLU A 923 10.23 -36.93 -1.05
CA GLU A 923 9.97 -38.35 -1.32
C GLU A 923 10.05 -38.67 -2.82
N PHE A 924 9.44 -37.82 -3.65
CA PHE A 924 9.40 -38.00 -5.11
C PHE A 924 10.59 -37.36 -5.84
N GLY A 925 11.42 -36.55 -5.15
CA GLY A 925 12.62 -35.97 -5.74
C GLY A 925 12.33 -34.93 -6.81
N THR A 926 11.30 -34.11 -6.62
CA THR A 926 10.91 -33.07 -7.57
C THR A 926 11.94 -31.94 -7.60
N GLY A 927 12.38 -31.53 -8.79
CA GLY A 927 13.15 -30.30 -8.98
C GLY A 927 12.28 -29.05 -8.79
N LEU A 928 12.77 -27.89 -9.23
CA LEU A 928 12.01 -26.63 -9.17
C LEU A 928 10.69 -26.68 -9.97
N GLY A 929 10.62 -27.51 -10.99
CA GLY A 929 9.42 -27.72 -11.80
C GLY A 929 9.52 -27.12 -13.20
N THR A 930 8.38 -26.80 -13.80
CA THR A 930 8.27 -26.25 -15.16
C THR A 930 7.91 -24.78 -15.13
N SER A 931 8.62 -23.97 -15.92
CA SER A 931 8.28 -22.56 -16.02
C SER A 931 7.04 -22.34 -16.88
N THR A 932 6.13 -21.47 -16.43
CA THR A 932 4.88 -21.13 -17.11
C THR A 932 4.94 -19.74 -17.76
N LYS A 933 4.01 -19.44 -18.68
CA LYS A 933 3.88 -18.08 -19.26
C LYS A 933 3.61 -17.02 -18.19
N HIS A 934 2.97 -17.41 -17.07
CA HIS A 934 2.65 -16.54 -15.95
C HIS A 934 3.86 -16.29 -15.03
N ASP A 935 4.95 -17.07 -15.13
CA ASP A 935 6.15 -16.84 -14.31
C ASP A 935 6.85 -15.52 -14.63
N ILE A 936 6.66 -14.99 -15.85
CA ILE A 936 7.17 -13.68 -16.26
C ILE A 936 6.45 -12.54 -15.51
N GLN A 937 5.28 -12.83 -14.94
CA GLN A 937 4.44 -11.87 -14.23
C GLN A 937 4.48 -12.05 -12.70
N LEU A 938 5.10 -13.13 -12.20
CA LEU A 938 5.05 -13.54 -10.81
C LEU A 938 6.40 -13.46 -10.11
N LYS A 939 6.33 -13.29 -8.79
CA LYS A 939 7.50 -13.44 -7.93
C LYS A 939 8.08 -14.84 -8.08
N THR A 940 9.41 -14.93 -8.11
CA THR A 940 10.07 -16.23 -8.06
C THR A 940 9.60 -16.99 -6.81
N ALA A 941 9.48 -18.32 -6.92
CA ALA A 941 9.06 -19.15 -5.79
C ALA A 941 9.88 -18.89 -4.52
N LEU A 942 11.18 -18.59 -4.69
CA LEU A 942 12.09 -18.25 -3.60
C LEU A 942 11.73 -16.91 -2.95
N CYS A 943 11.50 -15.85 -3.74
CA CYS A 943 11.09 -14.55 -3.23
C CYS A 943 9.72 -14.62 -2.54
N GLN A 944 8.77 -15.36 -3.12
CA GLN A 944 7.45 -15.57 -2.51
C GLN A 944 7.55 -16.24 -1.13
N ALA A 945 8.37 -17.29 -0.99
CA ALA A 945 8.56 -17.97 0.29
C ALA A 945 9.19 -17.06 1.37
N ILE A 946 10.10 -16.17 0.96
CA ILE A 946 10.70 -15.15 1.84
C ILE A 946 9.66 -14.08 2.20
N ASP A 947 8.87 -13.61 1.24
CA ASP A 947 7.85 -12.58 1.45
C ASP A 947 6.78 -13.03 2.46
N ILE A 948 6.41 -14.32 2.41
CA ILE A 948 5.51 -15.01 3.35
C ILE A 948 6.19 -15.27 4.71
N GLY A 949 7.52 -15.36 4.76
CA GLY A 949 8.29 -15.71 5.95
C GLY A 949 8.38 -17.22 6.22
N ASN A 950 8.19 -18.07 5.21
CA ASN A 950 8.29 -19.53 5.34
C ASN A 950 9.73 -20.01 5.13
N HIS A 951 10.49 -20.07 6.23
CA HIS A 951 11.91 -20.43 6.20
C HIS A 951 12.18 -21.87 5.71
N ASP A 952 11.25 -22.79 5.95
CA ASP A 952 11.44 -24.19 5.58
C ASP A 952 11.29 -24.42 4.08
N VAL A 953 10.29 -23.78 3.45
CA VAL A 953 10.12 -23.77 1.99
C VAL A 953 11.28 -23.04 1.34
N THR A 954 11.69 -21.88 1.88
CA THR A 954 12.83 -21.11 1.37
C THR A 954 14.11 -21.93 1.35
N ARG A 955 14.47 -22.60 2.46
CA ARG A 955 15.65 -23.47 2.52
C ARG A 955 15.56 -24.64 1.56
N TYR A 956 14.37 -25.25 1.41
CA TYR A 956 14.18 -26.35 0.48
C TYR A 956 14.36 -25.91 -0.98
N LEU A 957 13.79 -24.77 -1.38
CA LEU A 957 13.96 -24.19 -2.72
C LEU A 957 15.44 -23.98 -3.06
N VAL A 958 16.22 -23.42 -2.14
CA VAL A 958 17.68 -23.27 -2.30
C VAL A 958 18.39 -24.63 -2.36
N GLU A 959 17.94 -25.64 -1.61
CA GLU A 959 18.49 -27.00 -1.67
C GLU A 959 18.23 -27.71 -3.02
N VAL A 960 17.07 -27.47 -3.64
CA VAL A 960 16.73 -28.04 -4.96
C VAL A 960 17.25 -27.21 -6.14
N GLY A 961 17.95 -26.12 -5.87
CA GLY A 961 18.71 -25.36 -6.86
C GLY A 961 18.10 -24.03 -7.30
N ALA A 962 17.17 -23.43 -6.55
CA ALA A 962 16.71 -22.07 -6.82
C ALA A 962 17.89 -21.09 -6.80
N ASP A 963 17.97 -20.20 -7.79
CA ASP A 963 19.03 -19.20 -7.84
C ASP A 963 18.77 -18.11 -6.79
N VAL A 964 19.69 -18.01 -5.82
CA VAL A 964 19.64 -17.03 -4.73
C VAL A 964 19.85 -15.59 -5.18
N ASN A 965 20.21 -15.39 -6.45
CA ASN A 965 20.41 -14.09 -7.09
C ASN A 965 19.37 -13.78 -8.18
N GLU A 966 18.41 -14.67 -8.40
CA GLU A 966 17.35 -14.44 -9.37
C GLU A 966 16.56 -13.21 -8.92
N LEU A 967 16.53 -12.19 -9.78
CA LEU A 967 15.77 -10.99 -9.51
C LEU A 967 14.29 -11.31 -9.71
N ASP A 968 13.47 -10.87 -8.77
CA ASP A 968 12.04 -10.93 -8.89
C ASP A 968 11.56 -10.19 -10.16
N ILE A 969 10.65 -10.78 -10.93
CA ILE A 969 10.03 -10.13 -12.10
C ILE A 969 8.63 -9.68 -11.68
N HIS A 970 8.57 -8.58 -10.94
CA HIS A 970 7.30 -7.91 -10.66
C HIS A 970 6.80 -7.23 -11.94
N ALA A 971 5.72 -7.61 -12.60
CA ALA A 971 5.15 -6.75 -13.65
C ALA A 971 3.91 -6.05 -13.11
N PRO A 972 3.98 -4.82 -12.55
CA PRO A 972 2.76 -4.10 -12.27
C PRO A 972 2.11 -3.71 -13.59
N MET A 973 0.82 -3.97 -13.68
CA MET A 973 -0.12 -3.52 -14.71
C MET A 973 -0.10 -1.99 -14.94
N PHE A 974 0.63 -1.25 -14.09
CA PHE A 974 0.97 0.17 -14.24
C PHE A 974 2.50 0.41 -14.10
N ASN A 975 3.25 0.22 -15.20
CA ASN A 975 4.59 0.78 -15.49
C ASN A 975 5.63 0.90 -14.34
N SER A 976 6.14 -0.23 -13.82
CA SER A 976 7.60 -0.50 -13.62
C SER A 976 7.86 -1.70 -12.67
N PRO A 977 8.68 -2.69 -13.08
CA PRO A 977 8.96 -3.85 -12.25
C PRO A 977 9.80 -3.56 -11.00
N LYS A 978 9.31 -3.93 -9.81
CA LYS A 978 10.09 -3.94 -8.55
C LYS A 978 11.02 -5.15 -8.49
N GLN A 979 12.08 -5.18 -9.29
CA GLN A 979 13.01 -6.31 -9.31
C GLN A 979 13.90 -6.37 -8.05
N LEU A 980 13.49 -7.13 -7.02
CA LEU A 980 14.28 -7.35 -5.81
C LEU A 980 14.94 -8.73 -5.85
N SER A 981 16.20 -8.82 -5.45
CA SER A 981 16.82 -10.11 -5.12
C SER A 981 16.26 -10.68 -3.80
N PRO A 982 16.36 -12.01 -3.58
CA PRO A 982 16.04 -12.65 -2.30
C PRO A 982 16.69 -11.94 -1.10
N LEU A 983 17.95 -11.49 -1.25
CA LEU A 983 18.68 -10.79 -0.20
C LEU A 983 18.08 -9.41 0.11
N GLN A 984 17.75 -8.64 -0.93
CA GLN A 984 17.11 -7.32 -0.77
C GLN A 984 15.72 -7.46 -0.13
N LEU A 985 14.95 -8.48 -0.51
CA LEU A 985 13.64 -8.75 0.06
C LEU A 985 13.74 -9.15 1.55
N ALA A 986 14.66 -10.04 1.91
CA ALA A 986 14.92 -10.41 3.30
C ALA A 986 15.36 -9.20 4.15
N ALA A 987 16.23 -8.34 3.61
CA ALA A 987 16.64 -7.10 4.26
C ALA A 987 15.46 -6.13 4.49
N LYS A 988 14.60 -5.95 3.46
CA LYS A 988 13.38 -5.13 3.54
C LYS A 988 12.40 -5.63 4.60
N LYS A 989 12.33 -6.94 4.84
CA LYS A 989 11.43 -7.60 5.80
C LYS A 989 11.99 -7.73 7.22
N ASN A 990 13.20 -7.24 7.49
CA ASN A 990 13.93 -7.48 8.75
C ASN A 990 14.20 -8.97 9.04
N ASP A 991 14.24 -9.82 8.02
CA ASP A 991 14.55 -11.24 8.19
C ASP A 991 16.06 -11.46 8.08
N ILE A 992 16.78 -10.96 9.08
CA ILE A 992 18.26 -10.94 9.08
C ILE A 992 18.83 -12.36 9.07
N ASP A 993 18.19 -13.31 9.77
CA ASP A 993 18.60 -14.72 9.77
C ASP A 993 18.52 -15.30 8.35
N MET A 994 17.45 -15.00 7.62
CA MET A 994 17.32 -15.42 6.22
C MET A 994 18.32 -14.70 5.30
N ALA A 995 18.51 -13.39 5.49
CA ALA A 995 19.48 -12.62 4.71
C ALA A 995 20.91 -13.17 4.87
N LEU A 996 21.31 -13.52 6.08
CA LEU A 996 22.59 -14.17 6.38
C LEU A 996 22.69 -15.56 5.74
N TYR A 997 21.63 -16.37 5.83
CA TYR A 997 21.59 -17.66 5.15
C TYR A 997 21.77 -17.52 3.63
N LEU A 998 21.12 -16.53 2.99
CA LEU A 998 21.27 -16.26 1.56
C LEU A 998 22.70 -15.82 1.21
N LEU A 999 23.33 -14.97 2.03
CA LEU A 999 24.74 -14.59 1.87
C LEU A 999 25.67 -15.81 1.99
N GLU A 1000 25.45 -16.71 2.95
CA GLU A 1000 26.18 -17.98 3.07
C GLU A 1000 26.00 -18.87 1.82
N LYS A 1001 24.89 -18.72 1.11
CA LYS A 1001 24.55 -19.45 -0.12
C LYS A 1001 25.01 -18.75 -1.40
N GLY A 1002 25.73 -17.63 -1.29
CA GLY A 1002 26.30 -16.94 -2.44
C GLY A 1002 25.42 -15.85 -3.02
N ALA A 1003 24.49 -15.30 -2.25
CA ALA A 1003 23.77 -14.09 -2.64
C ALA A 1003 24.75 -12.91 -2.81
N LYS A 1004 24.56 -12.14 -3.89
CA LYS A 1004 25.38 -10.98 -4.25
C LYS A 1004 25.07 -9.82 -3.31
N VAL A 1005 26.03 -9.48 -2.46
CA VAL A 1005 25.93 -8.36 -1.49
C VAL A 1005 25.59 -7.02 -2.16
N ASN A 1006 26.08 -6.80 -3.38
CA ASN A 1006 25.88 -5.60 -4.19
C ASN A 1006 24.90 -5.84 -5.35
N ALA A 1007 23.85 -6.63 -5.14
CA ALA A 1007 22.76 -6.73 -6.13
C ALA A 1007 22.20 -5.33 -6.44
N PRO A 1008 21.97 -5.00 -7.72
CA PRO A 1008 21.54 -3.66 -8.11
C PRO A 1008 20.14 -3.36 -7.57
N PRO A 1009 19.84 -2.09 -7.22
CA PRO A 1009 18.49 -1.70 -6.82
C PRO A 1009 17.54 -1.67 -8.04
N ALA A 1010 16.31 -2.13 -7.86
CA ALA A 1010 15.24 -1.96 -8.86
C ALA A 1010 15.08 -0.48 -9.27
N PHE A 1011 14.64 -0.21 -10.50
CA PHE A 1011 14.53 1.16 -11.02
C PHE A 1011 13.53 2.03 -10.22
N TYR A 1012 12.41 1.44 -9.79
CA TYR A 1012 11.36 2.12 -9.04
C TYR A 1012 11.34 1.70 -7.57
N GLN A 1013 11.55 2.64 -6.64
CA GLN A 1013 11.60 2.39 -5.18
C GLN A 1013 12.54 1.23 -4.78
N GLY A 1014 13.51 0.88 -5.62
CA GLY A 1014 14.48 -0.16 -5.34
C GLY A 1014 15.56 0.34 -4.38
N ALA A 1015 16.12 -0.59 -3.62
CA ALA A 1015 17.24 -0.33 -2.72
C ALA A 1015 18.16 -1.55 -2.65
N THR A 1016 19.45 -1.33 -2.39
CA THR A 1016 20.41 -2.40 -2.07
C THR A 1016 20.14 -2.97 -0.68
N ALA A 1017 20.73 -4.13 -0.37
CA ALA A 1017 20.62 -4.71 0.98
C ALA A 1017 21.12 -3.73 2.06
N LEU A 1018 22.19 -2.96 1.78
CA LEU A 1018 22.71 -1.95 2.70
C LEU A 1018 21.74 -0.78 2.88
N GLN A 1019 21.17 -0.27 1.79
CA GLN A 1019 20.18 0.80 1.84
C GLN A 1019 18.94 0.39 2.65
N PHE A 1020 18.41 -0.83 2.46
CA PHE A 1020 17.32 -1.35 3.31
C PHE A 1020 17.73 -1.48 4.78
N ALA A 1021 18.93 -1.97 5.06
CA ALA A 1021 19.45 -2.05 6.43
C ALA A 1021 19.57 -0.65 7.07
N SER A 1022 20.00 0.36 6.30
CA SER A 1022 20.11 1.76 6.73
C SER A 1022 18.75 2.38 7.02
N ILE A 1023 17.75 2.14 6.17
CA ILE A 1023 16.36 2.57 6.40
C ILE A 1023 15.77 1.93 7.67
N GLY A 1024 16.00 0.63 7.85
CA GLY A 1024 15.52 -0.13 9.00
C GLY A 1024 16.26 0.17 10.32
N GLY A 1025 17.45 0.78 10.27
CA GLY A 1025 18.28 1.00 11.45
C GLY A 1025 19.00 -0.25 11.96
N TYR A 1026 19.19 -1.27 11.10
CA TYR A 1026 19.79 -2.55 11.48
C TYR A 1026 21.32 -2.46 11.50
N LEU A 1027 21.89 -1.72 12.47
CA LEU A 1027 23.32 -1.43 12.58
C LEU A 1027 24.21 -2.66 12.46
N GLY A 1028 23.88 -3.74 13.16
CA GLY A 1028 24.65 -4.99 13.15
C GLY A 1028 24.68 -5.63 11.76
N PHE A 1029 23.54 -5.62 11.05
CA PHE A 1029 23.44 -6.18 9.71
C PHE A 1029 24.10 -5.29 8.65
N ALA A 1030 23.89 -3.97 8.70
CA ALA A 1030 24.55 -3.01 7.82
C ALA A 1030 26.08 -3.12 7.89
N ARG A 1031 26.63 -3.24 9.10
CA ARG A 1031 28.06 -3.47 9.29
C ARG A 1031 28.52 -4.80 8.68
N HIS A 1032 27.76 -5.87 8.85
CA HIS A 1032 28.12 -7.15 8.25
C HIS A 1032 28.13 -7.09 6.72
N LEU A 1033 27.16 -6.41 6.11
CA LEU A 1033 27.15 -6.13 4.68
C LEU A 1033 28.40 -5.35 4.26
N LEU A 1034 28.79 -4.29 4.98
CA LEU A 1034 30.01 -3.53 4.73
C LEU A 1034 31.28 -4.40 4.82
N GLN A 1035 31.36 -5.30 5.80
CA GLN A 1035 32.46 -6.27 5.93
C GLN A 1035 32.54 -7.25 4.75
N LEU A 1036 31.38 -7.60 4.17
CA LEU A 1036 31.29 -8.42 2.97
C LEU A 1036 31.53 -7.62 1.68
N GLY A 1037 31.88 -6.33 1.78
CA GLY A 1037 32.18 -5.46 0.65
C GLY A 1037 30.95 -4.78 0.04
N ALA A 1038 29.90 -4.54 0.83
CA ALA A 1038 28.79 -3.71 0.38
C ALA A 1038 29.28 -2.30 0.03
N ARG A 1039 28.84 -1.80 -1.14
CA ARG A 1039 29.18 -0.47 -1.64
C ARG A 1039 28.37 0.58 -0.89
N ILE A 1040 29.06 1.47 -0.18
CA ILE A 1040 28.44 2.45 0.72
C ILE A 1040 27.83 3.64 -0.02
N ASN A 1041 28.40 4.02 -1.16
CA ASN A 1041 28.07 5.23 -1.91
C ASN A 1041 27.11 4.99 -3.09
N VAL A 1042 26.42 3.85 -3.13
CA VAL A 1042 25.41 3.57 -4.16
C VAL A 1042 24.29 4.60 -4.07
N ARG A 1043 23.98 5.24 -5.20
CA ARG A 1043 22.88 6.19 -5.33
C ARG A 1043 21.54 5.50 -5.07
N GLY A 1044 20.55 6.29 -4.71
CA GLY A 1044 19.18 5.80 -4.71
C GLY A 1044 18.80 5.29 -6.10
N SER A 1045 17.84 4.37 -6.15
CA SER A 1045 17.23 3.96 -7.41
C SER A 1045 16.71 5.14 -8.25
N GLY A 1046 16.64 4.89 -9.56
CA GLY A 1046 16.31 5.89 -10.57
C GLY A 1046 15.02 6.68 -10.36
N ARG A 1047 14.06 6.15 -9.60
CA ARG A 1047 12.84 6.86 -9.18
C ARG A 1047 12.49 6.56 -7.73
N LEU A 1048 12.33 7.61 -6.92
CA LEU A 1048 12.00 7.54 -5.49
C LEU A 1048 13.01 6.76 -4.62
N GLY A 1049 14.22 6.52 -5.11
CA GLY A 1049 15.26 5.83 -4.37
C GLY A 1049 15.93 6.70 -3.30
N ARG A 1050 16.65 6.03 -2.39
CA ARG A 1050 17.52 6.66 -1.39
C ARG A 1050 18.87 5.95 -1.38
N SER A 1051 19.95 6.72 -1.32
CA SER A 1051 21.24 6.18 -0.88
C SER A 1051 21.16 5.75 0.60
N ALA A 1052 22.18 5.02 1.07
CA ALA A 1052 22.19 4.54 2.46
C ALA A 1052 22.12 5.71 3.46
N LEU A 1053 22.85 6.80 3.19
CA LEU A 1053 22.86 8.01 4.02
C LEU A 1053 21.53 8.76 3.97
N GLU A 1054 20.92 8.91 2.79
CA GLU A 1054 19.62 9.57 2.63
C GLU A 1054 18.51 8.78 3.33
N GLY A 1055 18.49 7.45 3.19
CA GLY A 1055 17.47 6.59 3.82
C GLY A 1055 17.59 6.57 5.34
N ALA A 1056 18.81 6.56 5.89
CA ALA A 1056 19.05 6.70 7.32
C ALA A 1056 18.60 8.07 7.84
N ALA A 1057 18.78 9.14 7.06
CA ALA A 1057 18.38 10.50 7.44
C ALA A 1057 16.86 10.66 7.41
N GLU A 1058 16.20 10.16 6.36
CA GLU A 1058 14.73 10.15 6.24
C GLU A 1058 14.05 9.44 7.41
N HIS A 1059 14.69 8.44 8.02
CA HIS A 1059 14.13 7.68 9.15
C HIS A 1059 14.77 8.03 10.49
N GLY A 1060 15.56 9.11 10.58
CA GLY A 1060 16.13 9.60 11.84
C GLY A 1060 17.07 8.61 12.53
N ARG A 1061 17.77 7.76 11.76
CA ARG A 1061 18.68 6.72 12.28
C ARG A 1061 20.03 7.32 12.66
N LEU A 1062 20.04 8.09 13.74
CA LEU A 1062 21.20 8.89 14.17
C LEU A 1062 22.52 8.09 14.25
N ASP A 1063 22.52 6.91 14.86
CA ASP A 1063 23.72 6.07 14.96
C ASP A 1063 24.09 5.39 13.64
N MET A 1064 23.10 5.09 12.78
CA MET A 1064 23.37 4.60 11.41
C MET A 1064 24.04 5.68 10.55
N LEU A 1065 23.62 6.95 10.66
CA LEU A 1065 24.27 8.07 9.98
C LEU A 1065 25.75 8.18 10.40
N ALA A 1066 26.01 8.12 11.70
CA ALA A 1066 27.37 8.12 12.24
C ALA A 1066 28.21 6.92 11.76
N LEU A 1067 27.61 5.73 11.69
CA LEU A 1067 28.26 4.54 11.16
C LEU A 1067 28.63 4.70 9.68
N LEU A 1068 27.69 5.18 8.85
CA LEU A 1068 27.92 5.34 7.42
C LEU A 1068 28.99 6.39 7.12
N VAL A 1069 28.94 7.55 7.79
CA VAL A 1069 29.97 8.60 7.65
C VAL A 1069 31.34 8.08 8.10
N HIS A 1070 31.40 7.34 9.21
CA HIS A 1070 32.64 6.72 9.68
C HIS A 1070 33.24 5.74 8.67
N HIS A 1071 32.40 4.99 7.95
CA HIS A 1071 32.82 4.02 6.94
C HIS A 1071 33.02 4.63 5.53
N GLY A 1072 32.98 5.97 5.40
CA GLY A 1072 33.36 6.65 4.16
C GLY A 1072 32.20 6.97 3.22
N ALA A 1073 30.99 7.22 3.76
CA ALA A 1073 29.94 7.86 2.97
C ALA A 1073 30.40 9.25 2.48
N VAL A 1074 30.34 9.48 1.16
CA VAL A 1074 30.87 10.70 0.53
C VAL A 1074 29.92 11.88 0.76
N THR A 1075 30.43 12.97 1.35
CA THR A 1075 29.63 14.18 1.68
C THR A 1075 30.21 15.47 1.08
N GLY A 1076 31.32 15.37 0.35
CA GLY A 1076 31.96 16.46 -0.41
C GLY A 1076 31.93 16.17 -1.92
N GLY A 1077 32.42 17.11 -2.73
CA GLY A 1077 32.52 16.93 -4.20
C GLY A 1077 31.20 16.53 -4.84
N SER A 1078 31.18 15.41 -5.58
CA SER A 1078 29.97 14.88 -6.22
C SER A 1078 28.93 14.34 -5.23
N GLY A 1079 29.34 13.96 -4.02
CA GLY A 1079 28.47 13.55 -2.93
C GLY A 1079 27.93 14.70 -2.09
N ARG A 1080 28.26 15.96 -2.42
CA ARG A 1080 27.69 17.13 -1.71
C ARG A 1080 26.17 17.16 -1.82
N GLN A 1081 25.66 16.76 -2.98
CA GLN A 1081 24.24 16.60 -3.24
C GLN A 1081 23.57 15.59 -2.31
N GLN A 1082 24.23 14.46 -2.06
CA GLN A 1082 23.77 13.42 -1.14
C GLN A 1082 23.59 14.01 0.27
N LEU A 1083 24.54 14.82 0.73
CA LEU A 1083 24.46 15.48 2.03
C LEU A 1083 23.27 16.45 2.11
N ILE A 1084 23.08 17.30 1.10
CA ILE A 1084 21.96 18.25 1.04
C ILE A 1084 20.62 17.50 1.06
N ASN A 1085 20.48 16.46 0.24
CA ASN A 1085 19.31 15.59 0.25
C ASN A 1085 19.08 14.94 1.62
N SER A 1086 20.12 14.36 2.24
CA SER A 1086 20.02 13.74 3.57
C SER A 1086 19.52 14.74 4.61
N VAL A 1087 20.05 15.96 4.62
CA VAL A 1087 19.59 17.02 5.53
C VAL A 1087 18.14 17.40 5.22
N ALA A 1088 17.78 17.54 3.94
CA ALA A 1088 16.41 17.83 3.54
C ALA A 1088 15.44 16.74 3.99
N TYR A 1089 15.76 15.46 3.78
CA TYR A 1089 14.93 14.34 4.22
C TYR A 1089 14.78 14.28 5.74
N ALA A 1090 15.87 14.47 6.49
CA ALA A 1090 15.80 14.53 7.94
C ALA A 1090 14.87 15.67 8.40
N GLN A 1091 15.01 16.87 7.86
CA GLN A 1091 14.11 17.99 8.20
C GLN A 1091 12.67 17.73 7.74
N GLY A 1092 12.48 17.22 6.52
CA GLY A 1092 11.21 16.85 5.90
C GLY A 1092 10.41 15.80 6.67
N ARG A 1093 11.07 15.02 7.53
CA ARG A 1093 10.49 14.00 8.42
C ARG A 1093 10.61 14.38 9.90
N ALA A 1094 10.92 15.65 10.18
CA ALA A 1094 11.04 16.20 11.53
C ALA A 1094 12.16 15.60 12.40
N HIS A 1095 13.24 15.10 11.81
CA HIS A 1095 14.44 14.61 12.50
C HIS A 1095 15.50 15.71 12.60
N ASN A 1096 15.21 16.78 13.36
CA ASN A 1096 16.04 17.98 13.42
C ASN A 1096 17.41 17.70 14.02
N THR A 1097 17.49 16.89 15.08
CA THR A 1097 18.75 16.51 15.71
C THR A 1097 19.66 15.74 14.73
N ALA A 1098 19.09 14.88 13.88
CA ALA A 1098 19.85 14.17 12.86
C ALA A 1098 20.34 15.11 11.74
N ALA A 1099 19.49 16.05 11.32
CA ALA A 1099 19.84 17.08 10.34
C ALA A 1099 20.99 17.97 10.82
N GLU A 1100 20.92 18.46 12.06
CA GLU A 1100 21.99 19.27 12.66
C GLU A 1100 23.29 18.48 12.79
N TRP A 1101 23.23 17.22 13.23
CA TRP A 1101 24.43 16.40 13.32
C TRP A 1101 25.12 16.23 11.96
N LEU A 1102 24.35 16.05 10.88
CA LEU A 1102 24.88 16.00 9.52
C LEU A 1102 25.54 17.32 9.12
N LYS A 1103 24.91 18.46 9.45
CA LYS A 1103 25.47 19.79 9.16
C LYS A 1103 26.81 20.01 9.88
N ASP A 1104 26.85 19.70 11.17
CA ASP A 1104 28.02 19.90 12.02
C ASP A 1104 29.18 18.95 11.65
N SER A 1105 28.85 17.70 11.31
CA SER A 1105 29.85 16.65 11.09
C SER A 1105 30.39 16.60 9.65
N CYS A 1106 29.68 17.18 8.68
CA CYS A 1106 30.01 17.07 7.25
C CYS A 1106 30.35 18.42 6.58
N GLY A 1107 30.74 19.42 7.38
CA GLY A 1107 31.27 20.70 6.91
C GLY A 1107 30.27 21.51 6.07
N TRP A 1108 29.04 21.70 6.57
CA TRP A 1108 27.97 22.47 5.92
C TRP A 1108 28.36 23.93 5.65
N THR A 1109 27.90 24.51 4.53
CA THR A 1109 28.18 25.89 4.11
C THR A 1109 26.89 26.67 3.83
N ASP A 1110 26.99 28.00 3.75
CA ASP A 1110 25.86 28.87 3.43
C ASP A 1110 25.27 28.59 2.03
N ALA A 1111 26.11 28.17 1.08
CA ALA A 1111 25.65 27.78 -0.26
C ALA A 1111 24.73 26.54 -0.20
N ASP A 1112 25.01 25.59 0.68
CA ASP A 1112 24.16 24.41 0.87
C ASP A 1112 22.81 24.80 1.49
N GLN A 1113 22.79 25.81 2.37
CA GLN A 1113 21.55 26.32 2.95
C GLN A 1113 20.63 26.93 1.89
N HIS A 1114 21.19 27.65 0.91
CA HIS A 1114 20.41 28.16 -0.22
C HIS A 1114 19.88 27.03 -1.13
N LEU A 1115 20.68 25.99 -1.37
CA LEU A 1115 20.24 24.83 -2.18
C LEU A 1115 19.18 24.01 -1.44
N LEU A 1116 19.29 23.87 -0.11
CA LEU A 1116 18.31 23.22 0.75
C LEU A 1116 16.91 23.84 0.60
N GLU A 1117 16.82 25.17 0.50
CA GLU A 1117 15.58 25.91 0.29
C GLU A 1117 14.91 25.67 -1.06
N LEU A 1118 15.60 25.00 -2.00
CA LEU A 1118 15.04 24.56 -3.28
C LEU A 1118 14.59 23.09 -3.26
N VAL A 1119 14.98 22.30 -2.25
CA VAL A 1119 14.72 20.84 -2.19
C VAL A 1119 13.29 20.48 -1.85
N ASP A 1120 12.60 19.77 -2.74
CA ASP A 1120 11.28 19.19 -2.45
C ASP A 1120 11.42 17.71 -2.09
N VAL A 1121 11.40 17.37 -0.81
CA VAL A 1121 11.53 15.99 -0.31
C VAL A 1121 10.42 15.05 -0.79
N ASN A 1122 9.28 15.59 -1.23
CA ASN A 1122 8.14 14.82 -1.73
C ASN A 1122 8.14 14.70 -3.27
N ALA A 1123 8.97 15.48 -3.97
CA ALA A 1123 9.17 15.33 -5.39
C ALA A 1123 9.84 13.99 -5.73
N TRP A 1124 9.63 13.49 -6.95
CA TRP A 1124 10.31 12.28 -7.42
C TRP A 1124 11.83 12.42 -7.42
N TYR A 1125 12.32 13.67 -7.55
CA TYR A 1125 13.73 14.07 -7.55
C TYR A 1125 13.90 15.31 -6.66
N PRO A 1126 14.37 15.18 -5.41
CA PRO A 1126 14.31 16.27 -4.44
C PRO A 1126 15.06 17.53 -4.84
N LEU A 1127 16.18 17.38 -5.55
CA LEU A 1127 16.99 18.49 -6.06
C LEU A 1127 16.95 18.60 -7.60
N GLY A 1128 15.94 18.03 -8.27
CA GLY A 1128 15.82 18.12 -9.74
C GLY A 1128 16.95 17.42 -10.51
N ALA A 1129 17.71 16.52 -9.89
CA ALA A 1129 18.73 15.73 -10.59
C ALA A 1129 18.06 14.54 -11.30
N CYS A 1130 17.67 14.74 -12.56
CA CYS A 1130 17.33 13.67 -13.51
C CYS A 1130 18.55 12.72 -13.63
N LEU A 1131 18.34 11.41 -13.86
CA LEU A 1131 19.45 10.46 -14.08
C LEU A 1131 20.42 10.91 -15.19
N ARG A 1132 19.93 11.73 -16.12
CA ARG A 1132 20.72 12.28 -17.24
C ARG A 1132 21.92 13.10 -16.78
N ARG A 1133 21.86 13.67 -15.57
CA ARG A 1133 22.93 14.52 -15.01
C ARG A 1133 23.96 13.73 -14.19
N TYR A 1134 23.79 12.41 -14.07
CA TYR A 1134 24.70 11.53 -13.35
C TYR A 1134 25.72 10.88 -14.30
N CYS A 1135 27.00 10.93 -13.92
CA CYS A 1135 28.09 10.22 -14.62
C CYS A 1135 28.18 8.71 -14.25
N CYS A 1136 27.37 8.23 -13.30
CA CYS A 1136 27.42 6.87 -12.72
C CYS A 1136 26.28 6.62 -11.71
N ASP A 1137 26.10 5.40 -11.22
CA ASP A 1137 25.11 5.06 -10.18
C ASP A 1137 25.69 5.07 -8.74
N GLU A 1138 26.90 5.59 -8.55
CA GLU A 1138 27.54 5.77 -7.24
C GLU A 1138 28.03 7.22 -7.02
N TYR A 1139 28.18 7.66 -5.78
CA TYR A 1139 28.85 8.93 -5.48
C TYR A 1139 30.36 8.71 -5.37
N HIS A 1140 31.15 9.35 -6.25
CA HIS A 1140 32.62 9.27 -6.27
C HIS A 1140 33.28 10.53 -6.84
N ASP A 1141 34.56 10.71 -6.58
CA ASP A 1141 35.32 11.90 -6.99
C ASP A 1141 36.01 11.77 -8.37
N SER A 1142 35.94 10.62 -9.06
CA SER A 1142 36.62 10.41 -10.36
C SER A 1142 35.79 9.66 -11.41
N ASP A 1143 35.79 10.14 -12.66
CA ASP A 1143 35.03 9.56 -13.79
C ASP A 1143 35.53 8.18 -14.24
N THR A 1144 36.71 7.77 -13.80
CA THR A 1144 37.31 6.46 -14.16
C THR A 1144 36.77 5.29 -13.34
N GLU A 1145 35.97 5.57 -12.30
CA GLU A 1145 35.40 4.56 -11.39
C GLU A 1145 33.88 4.37 -11.60
N CYS A 1146 33.34 4.87 -12.71
CA CYS A 1146 31.90 4.83 -13.00
C CYS A 1146 31.38 3.40 -13.20
N VAL A 1147 30.39 3.03 -12.38
CA VAL A 1147 29.59 1.80 -12.56
C VAL A 1147 28.16 2.19 -12.89
N TYR A 1148 27.61 1.56 -13.93
CA TYR A 1148 26.21 1.71 -14.34
C TYR A 1148 25.46 0.39 -14.15
N HIS A 1149 24.32 0.46 -13.49
CA HIS A 1149 23.42 -0.65 -13.18
C HIS A 1149 22.18 -0.67 -14.07
N TYR A 1150 21.75 0.48 -14.59
CA TYR A 1150 20.57 0.60 -15.45
C TYR A 1150 20.90 0.50 -16.93
N THR A 1151 19.99 -0.10 -17.71
CA THR A 1151 20.13 -0.20 -19.16
C THR A 1151 19.94 1.17 -19.83
N GLU A 1152 20.46 1.33 -21.05
CA GLU A 1152 20.19 2.53 -21.86
C GLU A 1152 18.69 2.74 -22.08
N GLU A 1153 17.94 1.66 -22.27
CA GLU A 1153 16.49 1.70 -22.39
C GLU A 1153 15.81 2.23 -21.12
N GLN A 1154 16.18 1.74 -19.93
CA GLN A 1154 15.63 2.23 -18.66
C GLN A 1154 15.94 3.72 -18.44
N ARG A 1155 17.17 4.14 -18.78
CA ARG A 1155 17.57 5.55 -18.72
C ARG A 1155 16.82 6.39 -19.76
N SER A 1156 16.64 5.88 -20.98
CA SER A 1156 15.87 6.55 -22.04
C SER A 1156 14.39 6.70 -21.68
N ASN A 1157 13.76 5.65 -21.17
CA ASN A 1157 12.38 5.68 -20.68
C ASN A 1157 12.21 6.68 -19.52
N HIS A 1158 13.21 6.77 -18.64
CA HIS A 1158 13.26 7.81 -17.64
C HIS A 1158 13.41 9.21 -18.26
N TYR A 1159 14.26 9.42 -19.25
CA TYR A 1159 14.41 10.72 -19.92
C TYR A 1159 13.10 11.19 -20.55
N LYS A 1160 12.38 10.28 -21.22
CA LYS A 1160 11.06 10.55 -21.82
C LYS A 1160 10.01 10.96 -20.78
N SER A 1161 10.07 10.41 -19.58
CA SER A 1161 9.06 10.62 -18.52
C SER A 1161 9.48 11.63 -17.45
N CYS A 1162 10.74 12.07 -17.44
CA CYS A 1162 11.24 13.00 -16.45
C CYS A 1162 10.98 14.44 -16.89
N GLN A 1163 10.06 15.10 -16.19
CA GLN A 1163 9.71 16.50 -16.41
C GLN A 1163 10.94 17.43 -16.47
N ARG A 1164 11.94 17.20 -15.60
CA ARG A 1164 13.16 18.02 -15.62
C ARG A 1164 14.03 17.78 -16.85
N CYS A 1165 14.06 16.54 -17.36
CA CYS A 1165 14.77 16.25 -18.60
C CYS A 1165 14.06 16.91 -19.80
N LEU A 1166 12.71 16.91 -19.83
CA LEU A 1166 11.92 17.64 -20.82
C LEU A 1166 12.13 19.16 -20.74
N GLU A 1167 12.19 19.73 -19.54
CA GLU A 1167 12.52 21.15 -19.33
C GLU A 1167 13.93 21.48 -19.81
N LEU A 1168 14.92 20.62 -19.54
CA LEU A 1168 16.31 20.81 -20.01
C LEU A 1168 16.40 20.73 -21.54
N ASP A 1169 15.64 19.84 -22.17
CA ASP A 1169 15.57 19.76 -23.63
C ASP A 1169 14.95 21.03 -24.21
N ALA A 1170 13.86 21.54 -23.62
CA ALA A 1170 13.24 22.81 -23.98
C ALA A 1170 14.18 24.02 -23.76
N GLU A 1171 14.95 24.04 -22.67
CA GLU A 1171 15.96 25.07 -22.37
C GLU A 1171 17.16 25.01 -23.35
N SER A 1172 17.48 23.82 -23.89
CA SER A 1172 18.63 23.61 -24.77
C SER A 1172 18.38 23.91 -26.25
N GLY A 1173 17.11 24.14 -26.64
CA GLY A 1173 16.74 24.48 -28.02
C GLY A 1173 17.02 23.38 -29.06
N LYS A 1174 17.32 22.14 -28.62
CA LYS A 1174 17.48 21.00 -29.52
C LYS A 1174 16.13 20.32 -29.72
N GLU A 1175 15.46 20.66 -30.81
CA GLU A 1175 14.47 19.76 -31.40
C GLU A 1175 15.21 18.46 -31.76
N HIS A 1176 15.02 17.40 -30.98
CA HIS A 1176 15.38 16.07 -31.44
C HIS A 1176 14.25 15.58 -32.32
N ASP A 1177 14.53 15.47 -33.62
CA ASP A 1177 13.79 14.59 -34.51
C ASP A 1177 13.64 13.25 -33.80
N ILE A 1178 12.39 12.91 -33.48
CA ILE A 1178 12.02 11.57 -33.05
C ILE A 1178 12.27 10.71 -34.27
N ASP A 1179 13.37 9.97 -34.23
CA ASP A 1179 13.65 8.87 -35.14
C ASP A 1179 12.58 7.79 -34.87
N ASP A 1180 11.43 7.97 -35.52
CA ASP A 1180 10.40 6.95 -35.64
C ASP A 1180 11.03 5.81 -36.42
N GLY A 1181 11.41 4.77 -35.68
CA GLY A 1181 12.04 3.58 -36.22
C GLY A 1181 11.21 2.95 -37.33
N ASP A 1182 11.55 3.27 -38.56
CA ASP A 1182 11.17 2.51 -39.74
C ASP A 1182 12.30 2.57 -40.78
N GLU A 1183 13.33 1.75 -40.58
CA GLU A 1183 14.22 1.36 -41.68
C GLU A 1183 14.31 -0.16 -41.80
N GLY A 1184 13.32 -0.70 -42.51
CA GLY A 1184 13.55 -1.81 -43.39
C GLY A 1184 14.19 -1.35 -44.70
N SER A 1185 15.18 -2.13 -45.14
CA SER A 1185 15.71 -2.27 -46.52
C SER A 1185 17.06 -1.62 -46.87
N PHE A 1186 18.09 -2.49 -46.88
CA PHE A 1186 19.08 -2.71 -47.93
C PHE A 1186 19.43 -1.57 -48.93
N SER A 1187 20.73 -1.21 -48.92
CA SER A 1187 21.72 -1.33 -50.02
C SER A 1187 22.37 -0.05 -50.61
N SER A 1188 23.63 -0.26 -51.05
CA SER A 1188 24.58 0.57 -51.82
C SER A 1188 25.30 1.69 -51.05
N GLU A 1189 26.59 1.52 -50.73
CA GLU A 1189 27.82 1.67 -51.57
C GLU A 1189 28.24 3.14 -51.80
N ASP A 1190 29.50 3.38 -51.41
CA ASP A 1190 30.47 4.39 -51.86
C ASP A 1190 30.37 5.86 -51.43
N GLY A 1191 31.49 6.38 -50.91
CA GLY A 1191 31.78 7.81 -50.86
C GLY A 1191 32.80 8.26 -49.80
N GLU A 1192 34.09 8.14 -50.10
CA GLU A 1192 35.23 8.71 -49.38
C GLU A 1192 35.15 10.25 -49.17
N MET A 1193 35.75 10.73 -48.08
CA MET A 1193 36.73 11.84 -47.96
C MET A 1193 36.48 12.82 -46.80
N ASP A 1194 37.45 12.81 -45.88
CA ASP A 1194 38.21 13.95 -45.35
C ASP A 1194 37.50 15.31 -45.15
N SER A 1195 37.51 15.80 -43.90
CA SER A 1195 38.43 16.87 -43.51
C SER A 1195 38.33 17.24 -42.03
N GLU A 1196 39.51 17.52 -41.51
CA GLU A 1196 39.88 17.93 -40.16
C GLU A 1196 39.32 19.30 -39.75
N SER A 1197 39.34 19.49 -38.43
CA SER A 1197 39.60 20.74 -37.69
C SER A 1197 38.70 21.96 -37.94
N ASP A 1198 38.09 22.46 -36.86
CA ASP A 1198 38.70 23.63 -36.21
C ASP A 1198 38.21 23.82 -34.77
N GLU A 1199 39.18 24.18 -33.94
CA GLU A 1199 39.08 24.51 -32.52
C GLU A 1199 38.27 25.81 -32.30
N ASN A 1200 37.35 25.78 -31.33
CA ASN A 1200 37.21 26.78 -30.25
C ASN A 1200 36.19 26.32 -29.20
#